data_AF-A0A174TDD3-F1
#
_entry.id   AF-A0A174TDD3-F1
#
_cell.length_a   1.000
_cell.length_b   1.000
_cell.length_c   1.000
_cell.angle_alpha   90.00
_cell.angle_beta   90.00
_cell.angle_gamma   90.00
#
_symmetry.space_group_name_H-M   'P 1'
#
loop_
_entity.id
_entity.type
_entity.pdbx_description
1 polymer ?
#
loop_
_entity_poly.entity_id
_entity_poly.type
_entity_poly.pdbx_seq_one_letter_code
_entity_poly.pdbx_strand_id
1 'polypeptide(L)'
;MKKKRNPSKHVFILANKTTSSTLFYLFFVFNEKNRAHIDIYYNFYNTFATSKQAKNKGIMKPIYSNLTCKMLALTLCSIMLAFLSIGCEHDVYNPDNGKDDEKTPNSFDFSTTSSIQVNVKYDVPEGYKVLFEIYLEDPFTIDKDGQIIKRTDLEPVIRRMTDGNGAYSGKEIINSDHGDEAYIYTSYIGVPTLFKTVIAGDAITADIKWDSTDDNPQTRAEGWQAPKGYHVLGTWSSKGYPHYLDTDNKITIPGDVLTIINTTLKEGGTCPKQYRQAIDFEINDPEGRNAEVSIRIIGGTSGAASAFGYYCYRADASLSEIKKAPKCIVFPNTLMDNYYNKKASGLQGGESVKLHYIDPDGVDQGTVFPNGVKIGWFLLNDSFYGGNNKPFYSTTKLNGDGRTHTAAFRIDDFVVLSFEDWTDQDYNDIQFNVWSNPIEAIINPDIPDIKPDGGNEDKKYSLEYKGIIAFEDNWPRKGDYDLNDVIVKYQSVLNFNDANQALSTEDTYELLWSGATFKNGFAYQLNTERSNMSTEILEAPTSFNGQGLDTDLSKATVNVFLSALDVTERNTKTATYKIKNTFKTPLSHETLGIPPYNPFIMVHDELKESRIEVHLVNYPPTEKADMALFHTEEDLSSVPTSYYVANGNYPFAIHLSGATNFNTPETQPIDKSFEHFMDWVNSNGTDYKDWYK
;
A
#
# COMPACT_ATOMS: atom_id res chain seq x y z
N MET A 1 7.02 25.45 -25.96
CA MET A 1 8.07 24.79 -26.78
C MET A 1 8.80 23.75 -25.95
N LYS A 2 8.62 22.46 -26.23
CA LYS A 2 9.59 21.36 -26.07
C LYS A 2 9.01 20.14 -26.79
N LYS A 3 9.71 19.70 -27.85
CA LYS A 3 9.32 18.60 -28.75
C LYS A 3 9.70 17.24 -28.14
N LYS A 4 8.77 16.29 -28.21
CA LYS A 4 8.98 14.85 -28.00
C LYS A 4 10.01 14.30 -29.00
N ARG A 5 10.98 13.51 -28.53
CA ARG A 5 11.87 12.66 -29.35
C ARG A 5 11.19 11.31 -29.59
N ASN A 6 11.17 10.87 -30.84
CA ASN A 6 10.71 9.57 -31.31
C ASN A 6 11.96 8.71 -31.63
N PRO A 7 12.06 7.42 -31.25
CA PRO A 7 13.22 6.58 -31.60
C PRO A 7 13.16 6.11 -33.07
N SER A 8 14.33 5.97 -33.67
CA SER A 8 14.61 5.75 -35.09
C SER A 8 14.29 4.35 -35.61
N LYS A 9 13.58 4.25 -36.75
CA LYS A 9 13.51 3.05 -37.60
C LYS A 9 14.75 2.97 -38.51
N HIS A 10 15.39 1.82 -38.60
CA HIS A 10 16.43 1.55 -39.61
C HIS A 10 15.87 0.62 -40.70
N VAL A 11 16.05 1.01 -41.97
CA VAL A 11 15.67 0.23 -43.15
C VAL A 11 16.95 -0.20 -43.84
N PHE A 12 17.14 -1.51 -44.04
CA PHE A 12 18.23 -2.05 -44.85
C PHE A 12 17.72 -2.41 -46.25
N ILE A 13 18.43 -1.98 -47.29
CA ILE A 13 18.17 -2.36 -48.68
C ILE A 13 19.34 -3.22 -49.16
N LEU A 14 19.06 -4.47 -49.52
CA LEU A 14 20.01 -5.36 -50.19
C LEU A 14 19.72 -5.38 -51.69
N ALA A 15 20.58 -4.76 -52.48
CA ALA A 15 20.55 -4.83 -53.93
C ALA A 15 21.66 -5.79 -54.41
N ASN A 16 21.30 -6.83 -55.16
CA ASN A 16 22.27 -7.68 -55.84
C ASN A 16 22.26 -7.38 -57.34
N LYS A 17 23.44 -7.13 -57.92
CA LYS A 17 23.62 -6.69 -59.30
C LYS A 17 24.21 -7.84 -60.11
N THR A 18 23.36 -8.65 -60.72
CA THR A 18 23.75 -9.55 -61.83
C THR A 18 22.69 -9.57 -62.92
N THR A 19 23.17 -9.61 -64.16
CA THR A 19 22.49 -9.37 -65.43
C THR A 19 21.23 -10.21 -65.68
N SER A 20 20.23 -9.56 -66.29
CA SER A 20 18.95 -10.07 -66.83
C SER A 20 17.73 -10.02 -65.88
N SER A 21 17.08 -8.84 -65.89
CA SER A 21 15.63 -8.59 -65.80
C SER A 21 14.77 -9.46 -64.87
N THR A 22 14.59 -9.02 -63.61
CA THR A 22 13.33 -8.62 -62.94
C THR A 22 13.66 -8.36 -61.46
N LEU A 23 13.44 -7.15 -60.96
CA LEU A 23 13.65 -6.80 -59.55
C LEU A 23 12.37 -7.06 -58.74
N PHE A 24 12.43 -7.91 -57.72
CA PHE A 24 11.41 -7.99 -56.66
C PHE A 24 11.96 -7.30 -55.40
N TYR A 25 11.24 -6.32 -54.86
CA TYR A 25 11.50 -5.76 -53.54
C TYR A 25 10.55 -6.42 -52.52
N LEU A 26 11.09 -7.06 -51.48
CA LEU A 26 10.35 -7.36 -50.26
C LEU A 26 10.87 -6.44 -49.14
N PHE A 27 9.97 -5.73 -48.48
CA PHE A 27 10.29 -4.94 -47.29
C PHE A 27 9.88 -5.73 -46.04
N PHE A 28 10.79 -5.86 -45.08
CA PHE A 28 10.47 -6.32 -43.73
C PHE A 28 10.87 -5.26 -42.70
N VAL A 29 10.00 -5.01 -41.74
CA VAL A 29 10.24 -4.15 -40.57
C VAL A 29 10.25 -5.07 -39.36
N PHE A 30 11.37 -5.17 -38.65
CA PHE A 30 11.49 -5.95 -37.41
C PHE A 30 11.73 -5.01 -36.22
N ASN A 31 11.09 -5.31 -35.09
CA ASN A 31 11.24 -4.62 -33.81
C ASN A 31 12.09 -5.48 -32.85
N GLU A 32 12.85 -4.84 -31.96
CA GLU A 32 14.08 -5.35 -31.33
C GLU A 32 13.95 -6.41 -30.21
N LYS A 33 12.81 -7.12 -30.09
CA LYS A 33 12.56 -8.00 -28.92
C LYS A 33 12.57 -9.52 -29.11
N ASN A 34 12.88 -10.07 -30.30
CA ASN A 34 12.96 -11.53 -30.49
C ASN A 34 14.33 -12.00 -30.99
N ARG A 35 15.29 -12.15 -30.07
CA ARG A 35 16.66 -12.63 -30.35
C ARG A 35 16.84 -14.15 -30.30
N ALA A 36 15.75 -14.93 -30.32
CA ALA A 36 15.81 -16.41 -30.20
C ALA A 36 15.45 -17.20 -31.49
N HIS A 37 15.17 -16.55 -32.63
CA HIS A 37 14.80 -17.24 -33.87
C HIS A 37 15.78 -17.05 -35.05
N ILE A 38 17.00 -16.57 -34.79
CA ILE A 38 18.00 -16.33 -35.84
C ILE A 38 18.74 -17.61 -36.29
N ASP A 39 18.79 -18.66 -35.46
CA ASP A 39 19.59 -19.86 -35.76
C ASP A 39 18.88 -20.92 -36.64
N ILE A 40 17.55 -20.86 -36.74
CA ILE A 40 16.79 -21.79 -37.61
C ILE A 40 16.84 -21.34 -39.08
N TYR A 41 16.96 -20.03 -39.35
CA TYR A 41 17.01 -19.50 -40.71
C TYR A 41 18.40 -19.54 -41.36
N TYR A 42 19.48 -19.51 -40.56
CA TYR A 42 20.85 -19.66 -41.09
C TYR A 42 21.14 -21.09 -41.61
N ASN A 43 20.48 -22.11 -41.06
CA ASN A 43 20.65 -23.50 -41.48
C ASN A 43 19.89 -23.87 -42.77
N PHE A 44 18.89 -23.07 -43.18
CA PHE A 44 18.18 -23.31 -44.44
C PHE A 44 18.89 -22.69 -45.65
N TYR A 45 19.67 -21.62 -45.46
CA TYR A 45 20.39 -20.92 -46.53
C TYR A 45 21.77 -21.53 -46.87
N ASN A 46 22.44 -22.19 -45.92
CA ASN A 46 23.74 -22.83 -46.15
C ASN A 46 23.66 -24.15 -46.96
N THR A 47 22.48 -24.75 -47.07
CA THR A 47 22.24 -25.99 -47.83
C THR A 47 22.10 -25.73 -49.35
N PHE A 48 21.91 -24.48 -49.77
CA PHE A 48 21.83 -24.10 -51.19
C PHE A 48 23.04 -23.31 -51.72
N ALA A 49 23.92 -22.82 -50.84
CA ALA A 49 25.08 -21.99 -51.21
C ALA A 49 26.44 -22.74 -51.29
N THR A 50 26.46 -24.07 -51.11
CA THR A 50 27.68 -24.89 -51.21
C THR A 50 27.61 -25.86 -52.39
N SER A 51 27.53 -25.34 -53.62
CA SER A 51 27.78 -26.15 -54.84
C SER A 51 28.61 -25.44 -55.90
N LYS A 52 29.24 -24.30 -55.58
CA LYS A 52 29.98 -23.50 -56.57
C LYS A 52 31.38 -23.07 -56.12
N GLN A 53 32.21 -24.01 -55.66
CA GLN A 53 33.67 -23.89 -55.72
C GLN A 53 34.36 -25.22 -55.37
N ALA A 54 34.36 -26.17 -56.29
CA ALA A 54 35.33 -27.27 -56.30
C ALA A 54 35.34 -27.95 -57.68
N LYS A 55 36.20 -27.49 -58.59
CA LYS A 55 36.76 -28.35 -59.67
C LYS A 55 38.13 -27.81 -60.08
N ASN A 56 39.18 -28.45 -59.56
CA ASN A 56 40.35 -28.75 -60.38
C ASN A 56 40.81 -30.17 -60.04
N LYS A 57 40.93 -30.99 -61.09
CA LYS A 57 41.31 -32.42 -61.18
C LYS A 57 40.26 -33.49 -60.80
N GLY A 58 39.83 -34.24 -61.82
CA GLY A 58 39.38 -35.63 -61.67
C GLY A 58 37.91 -35.95 -61.98
N ILE A 59 37.60 -36.15 -63.26
CA ILE A 59 36.62 -37.10 -63.84
C ILE A 59 35.27 -37.28 -63.10
N MET A 60 34.23 -36.58 -63.57
CA MET A 60 32.90 -37.15 -63.90
C MET A 60 31.97 -36.08 -64.52
N LYS A 61 31.29 -36.45 -65.60
CA LYS A 61 30.38 -35.64 -66.43
C LYS A 61 29.08 -35.29 -65.69
N PRO A 62 28.51 -34.09 -65.82
CA PRO A 62 27.09 -33.86 -65.63
C PRO A 62 26.35 -33.82 -66.98
N ILE A 63 25.24 -34.53 -67.04
CA ILE A 63 24.26 -34.53 -68.12
C ILE A 63 23.46 -33.23 -68.05
N TYR A 64 23.35 -32.51 -69.16
CA TYR A 64 22.34 -31.47 -69.35
C TYR A 64 21.04 -32.14 -69.80
N SER A 65 19.92 -31.93 -69.11
CA SER A 65 18.59 -32.13 -69.68
C SER A 65 17.75 -30.87 -69.52
N ASN A 66 17.45 -30.25 -70.65
CA ASN A 66 16.54 -29.12 -70.79
C ASN A 66 15.12 -29.51 -70.36
N LEU A 67 14.59 -28.86 -69.32
CA LEU A 67 13.16 -28.85 -69.06
C LEU A 67 12.51 -27.85 -70.02
N THR A 68 11.71 -28.35 -70.95
CA THR A 68 11.02 -27.51 -71.95
C THR A 68 9.73 -26.92 -71.41
N CYS A 69 9.33 -25.80 -72.00
CA CYS A 69 8.18 -24.93 -71.67
C CYS A 69 6.80 -25.64 -71.56
N LYS A 70 6.71 -26.94 -71.82
CA LYS A 70 5.49 -27.76 -71.65
C LYS A 70 5.25 -28.22 -70.20
N MET A 71 6.27 -28.32 -69.36
CA MET A 71 6.09 -28.69 -67.94
C MET A 71 5.58 -27.55 -67.06
N LEU A 72 5.77 -26.29 -67.47
CA LEU A 72 5.26 -25.11 -66.77
C LEU A 72 3.75 -24.89 -67.04
N ALA A 73 3.27 -25.25 -68.24
CA ALA A 73 1.86 -25.12 -68.61
C ALA A 73 0.97 -26.17 -67.90
N LEU A 74 1.51 -27.38 -67.66
CA LEU A 74 0.79 -28.43 -66.93
C LEU A 74 0.63 -28.09 -65.44
N THR A 75 1.63 -27.46 -64.81
CA THR A 75 1.54 -27.04 -63.40
C THR A 75 0.60 -25.85 -63.21
N LEU A 76 0.52 -24.91 -64.16
CA LEU A 76 -0.44 -23.80 -64.13
C LEU A 76 -1.89 -24.24 -64.39
N CYS A 77 -2.13 -25.25 -65.24
CA CYS A 77 -3.46 -25.85 -65.40
C CYS A 77 -3.93 -26.61 -64.16
N SER A 78 -3.03 -27.27 -63.42
CA SER A 78 -3.38 -27.95 -62.16
C SER A 78 -3.79 -26.97 -61.06
N ILE A 79 -3.20 -25.76 -61.05
CA ILE A 79 -3.52 -24.72 -60.06
C ILE A 79 -4.86 -24.04 -60.42
N MET A 80 -5.20 -23.86 -61.70
CA MET A 80 -6.49 -23.28 -62.10
C MET A 80 -7.69 -24.24 -61.93
N LEU A 81 -7.50 -25.57 -62.00
CA LEU A 81 -8.57 -26.52 -61.68
C LEU A 81 -8.86 -26.62 -60.18
N ALA A 82 -7.92 -26.23 -59.31
CA ALA A 82 -8.11 -26.24 -57.85
C ALA A 82 -8.94 -25.04 -57.33
N PHE A 83 -9.16 -24.00 -58.15
CA PHE A 83 -9.90 -22.79 -57.74
C PHE A 83 -11.33 -22.68 -58.29
N LEU A 84 -11.83 -23.70 -59.00
CA LEU A 84 -13.16 -23.66 -59.65
C LEU A 84 -14.25 -24.52 -58.97
N SER A 85 -14.01 -25.06 -57.77
CA SER A 85 -14.99 -25.89 -57.05
C SER A 85 -15.38 -25.34 -55.67
N ILE A 86 -15.48 -24.02 -55.53
CA ILE A 86 -16.34 -23.39 -54.53
C ILE A 86 -17.61 -22.95 -55.26
N GLY A 87 -18.69 -23.72 -55.09
CA GLY A 87 -20.01 -23.43 -55.66
C GLY A 87 -21.06 -24.51 -55.38
N CYS A 88 -21.67 -24.43 -54.19
CA CYS A 88 -22.97 -24.99 -53.73
C CYS A 88 -23.29 -26.51 -53.78
N GLU A 89 -23.51 -27.03 -52.55
CA GLU A 89 -24.49 -28.04 -52.03
C GLU A 89 -24.67 -29.41 -52.71
N HIS A 90 -24.32 -30.50 -51.99
CA HIS A 90 -25.26 -31.33 -51.19
C HIS A 90 -24.54 -32.47 -50.43
N ASP A 91 -25.07 -32.82 -49.25
CA ASP A 91 -24.63 -33.84 -48.27
C ASP A 91 -24.21 -35.22 -48.82
N VAL A 92 -23.04 -35.72 -48.39
CA VAL A 92 -22.80 -37.15 -48.09
C VAL A 92 -21.64 -37.32 -47.07
N TYR A 93 -22.00 -37.76 -45.85
CA TYR A 93 -21.21 -38.48 -44.83
C TYR A 93 -19.67 -38.31 -44.78
N ASN A 94 -19.18 -37.54 -43.80
CA ASN A 94 -17.78 -37.48 -43.39
C ASN A 94 -17.54 -38.43 -42.18
N PRO A 95 -16.62 -39.42 -42.25
CA PRO A 95 -16.37 -40.36 -41.16
C PRO A 95 -15.53 -39.78 -40.01
N ASP A 96 -15.19 -38.48 -40.04
CA ASP A 96 -14.48 -37.75 -38.97
C ASP A 96 -15.39 -36.90 -38.07
N ASN A 97 -16.71 -37.04 -38.15
CA ASN A 97 -17.62 -36.46 -37.15
C ASN A 97 -17.52 -37.25 -35.83
N GLY A 98 -16.62 -36.83 -34.94
CA GLY A 98 -16.50 -37.40 -33.59
C GLY A 98 -15.13 -37.35 -32.94
N LYS A 99 -14.23 -36.44 -33.35
CA LYS A 99 -13.25 -35.93 -32.40
C LYS A 99 -13.78 -34.61 -31.90
N ASP A 100 -14.34 -34.61 -30.70
CA ASP A 100 -14.44 -33.39 -29.92
C ASP A 100 -13.07 -32.71 -30.01
N ASP A 101 -13.03 -31.44 -30.44
CA ASP A 101 -11.83 -30.63 -30.28
C ASP A 101 -11.40 -30.80 -28.82
N GLU A 102 -10.16 -31.24 -28.60
CA GLU A 102 -9.69 -31.67 -27.29
C GLU A 102 -9.86 -30.53 -26.29
N LYS A 103 -10.88 -30.66 -25.41
CA LYS A 103 -11.21 -29.64 -24.41
C LYS A 103 -10.01 -29.47 -23.50
N THR A 104 -9.50 -28.24 -23.41
CA THR A 104 -8.26 -27.95 -22.67
C THR A 104 -8.61 -27.11 -21.44
N PRO A 105 -8.29 -27.58 -20.21
CA PRO A 105 -8.55 -26.82 -18.99
C PRO A 105 -7.72 -25.56 -18.96
N ASN A 106 -8.34 -24.46 -18.54
CA ASN A 106 -7.59 -23.23 -18.28
C ASN A 106 -6.67 -23.40 -17.07
N SER A 107 -5.39 -23.05 -17.22
CA SER A 107 -4.42 -23.05 -16.12
C SER A 107 -4.35 -21.73 -15.36
N PHE A 108 -4.98 -20.67 -15.86
CA PHE A 108 -5.00 -19.34 -15.25
C PHE A 108 -6.20 -19.19 -14.31
N ASP A 109 -5.98 -18.62 -13.13
CA ASP A 109 -6.99 -18.46 -12.07
C ASP A 109 -7.78 -17.14 -12.17
N PHE A 110 -7.44 -16.28 -13.12
CA PHE A 110 -8.06 -14.97 -13.32
C PHE A 110 -7.97 -14.05 -12.10
N SER A 111 -6.95 -14.22 -11.25
CA SER A 111 -6.75 -13.34 -10.10
C SER A 111 -6.31 -11.94 -10.53
N THR A 112 -7.03 -10.92 -10.06
CA THR A 112 -6.60 -9.51 -10.15
C THR A 112 -5.77 -9.07 -8.95
N THR A 113 -5.48 -9.99 -8.03
CA THR A 113 -4.66 -9.78 -6.83
C THR A 113 -3.40 -10.64 -6.86
N SER A 114 -2.42 -10.28 -6.06
CA SER A 114 -1.15 -10.99 -5.90
C SER A 114 -0.83 -11.13 -4.42
N SER A 115 -0.19 -12.24 -4.04
CA SER A 115 0.30 -12.45 -2.68
C SER A 115 1.74 -11.98 -2.57
N ILE A 116 2.04 -11.17 -1.55
CA ILE A 116 3.38 -10.70 -1.25
C ILE A 116 3.78 -11.06 0.19
N GLN A 117 5.05 -11.40 0.40
CA GLN A 117 5.61 -11.57 1.73
C GLN A 117 6.05 -10.21 2.27
N VAL A 118 5.55 -9.81 3.43
CA VAL A 118 5.93 -8.55 4.08
C VAL A 118 6.71 -8.84 5.34
N ASN A 119 7.92 -8.31 5.40
CA ASN A 119 8.82 -8.39 6.55
C ASN A 119 9.22 -6.97 6.96
N VAL A 120 8.72 -6.49 8.09
CA VAL A 120 9.02 -5.16 8.63
C VAL A 120 9.66 -5.31 9.99
N LYS A 121 10.74 -4.58 10.24
CA LYS A 121 11.42 -4.53 11.53
C LYS A 121 11.75 -3.09 11.87
N TYR A 122 11.12 -2.56 12.91
CA TYR A 122 11.54 -1.31 13.55
C TYR A 122 12.53 -1.61 14.68
N ASP A 123 13.47 -0.70 14.90
CA ASP A 123 14.30 -0.67 16.10
C ASP A 123 13.54 0.02 17.24
N VAL A 124 13.10 -0.77 18.22
CA VAL A 124 12.20 -0.32 19.30
C VAL A 124 12.61 -0.91 20.65
N PRO A 125 12.29 -0.24 21.77
CA PRO A 125 12.37 -0.85 23.09
C PRO A 125 11.43 -2.07 23.21
N GLU A 126 11.79 -3.01 24.08
CA GLU A 126 10.99 -4.20 24.35
C GLU A 126 9.56 -3.83 24.79
N GLY A 127 8.58 -4.54 24.26
CA GLY A 127 7.15 -4.34 24.53
C GLY A 127 6.48 -3.28 23.66
N TYR A 128 7.22 -2.49 22.89
CA TYR A 128 6.64 -1.45 22.03
C TYR A 128 6.19 -2.01 20.68
N LYS A 129 4.89 -1.93 20.42
CA LYS A 129 4.28 -2.32 19.15
C LYS A 129 4.04 -1.07 18.30
N VAL A 130 4.27 -1.18 17.00
CA VAL A 130 4.13 -0.08 16.04
C VAL A 130 3.04 -0.41 15.04
N LEU A 131 2.06 0.49 14.88
CA LEU A 131 1.10 0.45 13.79
C LEU A 131 1.73 1.02 12.54
N PHE A 132 1.88 0.21 11.50
CA PHE A 132 2.37 0.68 10.21
C PHE A 132 1.34 0.47 9.09
N GLU A 133 1.50 1.27 8.06
CA GLU A 133 0.74 1.30 6.83
C GLU A 133 1.69 1.17 5.65
N ILE A 134 1.27 0.48 4.59
CA ILE A 134 2.02 0.43 3.33
C ILE A 134 1.20 1.08 2.24
N TYR A 135 1.82 2.02 1.53
CA TYR A 135 1.30 2.68 0.34
C TYR A 135 2.15 2.31 -0.89
N LEU A 136 1.52 2.31 -2.06
CA LEU A 136 2.19 2.05 -3.35
C LEU A 136 2.62 3.34 -4.08
N GLU A 137 2.28 4.49 -3.49
CA GLU A 137 2.68 5.82 -3.89
C GLU A 137 3.13 6.59 -2.64
N ASP A 138 3.89 7.67 -2.82
CA ASP A 138 4.28 8.54 -1.71
C ASP A 138 3.02 9.08 -1.01
N PRO A 139 2.82 8.78 0.29
CA PRO A 139 1.64 9.19 1.04
C PRO A 139 1.66 10.67 1.45
N PHE A 140 2.70 11.43 1.12
CA PHE A 140 2.79 12.85 1.44
C PHE A 140 2.68 13.75 0.20
N THR A 141 2.23 14.97 0.44
CA THR A 141 2.23 16.09 -0.52
C THR A 141 2.66 17.38 0.19
N ILE A 142 2.97 18.44 -0.58
CA ILE A 142 3.19 19.77 -0.03
C ILE A 142 1.92 20.60 -0.27
N ASP A 143 1.39 21.21 0.78
CA ASP A 143 0.23 22.08 0.69
C ASP A 143 0.57 23.48 0.14
N LYS A 144 -0.45 24.33 0.02
CA LYS A 144 -0.30 25.71 -0.50
C LYS A 144 0.59 26.60 0.37
N ASP A 145 0.74 26.28 1.65
CA ASP A 145 1.47 27.04 2.65
C ASP A 145 2.91 26.49 2.83
N GLY A 146 3.27 25.46 2.05
CA GLY A 146 4.60 24.84 2.05
C GLY A 146 4.75 23.73 3.10
N GLN A 147 3.66 23.34 3.77
CA GLN A 147 3.67 22.30 4.78
C GLN A 147 3.61 20.92 4.14
N ILE A 148 4.33 19.98 4.73
CA ILE A 148 4.24 18.58 4.35
C ILE A 148 2.99 18.02 5.02
N ILE A 149 2.04 17.54 4.22
CA ILE A 149 0.78 16.97 4.70
C ILE A 149 0.58 15.57 4.13
N LYS A 150 -0.08 14.71 4.90
CA LYS A 150 -0.49 13.39 4.43
C LYS A 150 -1.61 13.52 3.39
N ARG A 151 -1.49 12.81 2.28
CA ARG A 151 -2.49 12.72 1.21
C ARG A 151 -3.75 12.00 1.72
N THR A 152 -4.91 12.54 1.39
CA THR A 152 -6.22 11.97 1.72
C THR A 152 -6.88 11.27 0.54
N ASP A 153 -6.28 11.35 -0.65
CA ASP A 153 -6.72 10.65 -1.86
C ASP A 153 -6.18 9.21 -1.96
N LEU A 154 -5.25 8.86 -1.07
CA LEU A 154 -4.64 7.53 -0.99
C LEU A 154 -5.11 6.77 0.25
N GLU A 155 -5.44 5.50 0.04
CA GLU A 155 -5.68 4.54 1.12
C GLU A 155 -4.49 3.55 1.20
N PRO A 156 -4.11 3.10 2.40
CA PRO A 156 -3.06 2.11 2.54
C PRO A 156 -3.53 0.75 2.00
N VAL A 157 -2.66 0.04 1.28
CA VAL A 157 -2.95 -1.32 0.78
C VAL A 157 -2.78 -2.36 1.89
N ILE A 158 -1.93 -2.07 2.88
CA ILE A 158 -1.69 -2.92 4.04
C ILE A 158 -1.64 -2.04 5.28
N ARG A 159 -2.22 -2.53 6.38
CA ARG A 159 -2.15 -1.90 7.70
C ARG A 159 -2.00 -2.99 8.76
N ARG A 160 -0.92 -2.99 9.55
CA ARG A 160 -0.61 -4.05 10.54
C ARG A 160 0.13 -3.52 11.76
N MET A 161 0.00 -4.24 12.87
CA MET A 161 0.84 -4.11 14.07
C MET A 161 2.10 -4.94 13.93
N THR A 162 3.21 -4.43 14.43
CA THR A 162 4.34 -5.26 14.81
C THR A 162 4.08 -6.01 16.12
N ASP A 163 4.88 -7.04 16.38
CA ASP A 163 5.05 -7.60 17.71
C ASP A 163 5.75 -6.60 18.65
N GLY A 164 5.91 -7.00 19.93
CA GLY A 164 6.55 -6.17 20.95
C GLY A 164 8.06 -5.99 20.78
N ASN A 165 8.65 -6.58 19.74
CA ASN A 165 10.03 -6.32 19.33
C ASN A 165 10.07 -5.41 18.09
N GLY A 166 8.94 -4.87 17.63
CA GLY A 166 8.91 -4.05 16.40
C GLY A 166 8.97 -4.88 15.11
N ALA A 167 8.76 -6.19 15.15
CA ALA A 167 8.79 -7.05 13.97
C ALA A 167 7.38 -7.43 13.47
N TYR A 168 7.20 -7.49 12.16
CA TYR A 168 6.05 -8.10 11.49
C TYR A 168 6.55 -8.99 10.35
N SER A 169 5.96 -10.17 10.22
CA SER A 169 6.20 -11.09 9.11
C SER A 169 4.89 -11.79 8.77
N GLY A 170 4.39 -11.60 7.55
CA GLY A 170 3.18 -12.26 7.11
C GLY A 170 2.96 -12.16 5.61
N LYS A 171 2.10 -13.04 5.09
CA LYS A 171 1.65 -12.99 3.70
C LYS A 171 0.47 -12.04 3.58
N GLU A 172 0.58 -11.12 2.64
CA GLU A 172 -0.43 -10.11 2.35
C GLU A 172 -0.93 -10.27 0.92
N ILE A 173 -2.14 -9.78 0.66
CA ILE A 173 -2.76 -9.80 -0.66
C ILE A 173 -3.03 -8.36 -1.08
N ILE A 174 -2.50 -7.96 -2.22
CA ILE A 174 -2.66 -6.61 -2.81
C ILE A 174 -3.06 -6.73 -4.28
N ASN A 175 -3.59 -5.66 -4.88
CA ASN A 175 -3.91 -5.66 -6.31
C ASN A 175 -2.68 -5.93 -7.16
N SER A 176 -2.79 -6.79 -8.17
CA SER A 176 -1.66 -7.19 -9.02
C SER A 176 -1.10 -6.06 -9.88
N ASP A 177 -1.89 -5.01 -10.13
CA ASP A 177 -1.58 -3.86 -10.98
C ASP A 177 -0.81 -2.75 -10.23
N HIS A 178 0.11 -3.14 -9.35
CA HIS A 178 0.98 -2.23 -8.62
C HIS A 178 2.29 -1.98 -9.39
N GLY A 179 2.94 -0.85 -9.09
CA GLY A 179 4.34 -0.60 -9.46
C GLY A 179 5.32 -1.30 -8.52
N ASP A 180 6.60 -0.98 -8.64
CA ASP A 180 7.66 -1.60 -7.82
C ASP A 180 7.93 -0.84 -6.51
N GLU A 181 7.38 0.36 -6.32
CA GLU A 181 7.65 1.17 -5.12
C GLU A 181 6.70 0.84 -3.96
N ALA A 182 7.21 0.89 -2.74
CA ALA A 182 6.43 0.79 -1.52
C ALA A 182 6.91 1.80 -0.48
N TYR A 183 5.96 2.39 0.26
CA TYR A 183 6.18 3.40 1.28
C TYR A 183 5.58 2.89 2.59
N ILE A 184 6.44 2.58 3.56
CA ILE A 184 6.03 2.13 4.89
C ILE A 184 5.95 3.36 5.79
N TYR A 185 4.75 3.64 6.28
CA TYR A 185 4.44 4.79 7.10
C TYR A 185 3.99 4.36 8.50
N THR A 186 4.38 5.08 9.53
CA THR A 186 3.79 4.99 10.88
C THR A 186 3.66 6.36 11.50
N SER A 187 2.58 6.57 12.25
CA SER A 187 2.38 7.79 13.04
C SER A 187 2.92 7.67 14.47
N TYR A 188 3.60 6.56 14.80
CA TYR A 188 4.07 6.26 16.15
C TYR A 188 5.40 6.97 16.40
N ILE A 189 5.54 7.63 17.55
CA ILE A 189 6.78 8.31 17.92
C ILE A 189 7.90 7.34 18.32
N GLY A 190 9.15 7.80 18.24
CA GLY A 190 10.32 7.04 18.66
C GLY A 190 10.89 6.13 17.57
N VAL A 191 10.26 6.08 16.40
CA VAL A 191 10.70 5.34 15.21
C VAL A 191 10.60 6.23 13.95
N PRO A 192 11.37 5.94 12.88
CA PRO A 192 11.22 6.64 11.62
C PRO A 192 9.79 6.56 11.08
N THR A 193 9.20 7.72 10.77
CA THR A 193 7.82 7.87 10.29
C THR A 193 7.63 7.34 8.87
N LEU A 194 8.61 7.50 7.97
CA LEU A 194 8.47 7.12 6.56
C LEU A 194 9.71 6.39 6.03
N PHE A 195 9.50 5.18 5.50
CA PHE A 195 10.54 4.38 4.86
C PHE A 195 10.14 4.02 3.43
N LYS A 196 10.91 4.51 2.45
CA LYS A 196 10.74 4.15 1.04
C LYS A 196 11.54 2.88 0.72
N THR A 197 10.89 1.91 0.10
CA THR A 197 11.48 0.65 -0.35
C THR A 197 10.87 0.20 -1.68
N VAL A 198 11.18 -1.02 -2.12
CA VAL A 198 10.66 -1.64 -3.34
C VAL A 198 10.04 -3.00 -3.07
N ILE A 199 9.10 -3.41 -3.91
CA ILE A 199 8.58 -4.77 -4.01
C ILE A 199 9.54 -5.57 -4.90
N ALA A 200 10.28 -6.52 -4.31
CA ALA A 200 11.27 -7.31 -5.01
C ALA A 200 11.01 -8.81 -4.81
N GLY A 201 10.76 -9.52 -5.92
CA GLY A 201 10.48 -10.96 -5.87
C GLY A 201 9.27 -11.31 -5.00
N ASP A 202 8.17 -10.58 -5.19
CA ASP A 202 6.92 -10.70 -4.41
C ASP A 202 7.12 -10.51 -2.90
N ALA A 203 8.11 -9.69 -2.51
CA ALA A 203 8.37 -9.39 -1.11
C ALA A 203 8.66 -7.91 -0.87
N ILE A 204 8.20 -7.42 0.27
CA ILE A 204 8.63 -6.16 0.88
C ILE A 204 9.45 -6.55 2.11
N THR A 205 10.71 -6.15 2.14
CA THR A 205 11.57 -6.34 3.31
C THR A 205 12.15 -4.99 3.74
N ALA A 206 11.96 -4.64 5.00
CA ALA A 206 12.42 -3.37 5.57
C ALA A 206 12.96 -3.58 6.98
N ASP A 207 14.23 -3.23 7.18
CA ASP A 207 14.87 -3.06 8.48
C ASP A 207 15.01 -1.55 8.72
N ILE A 208 14.05 -0.99 9.45
CA ILE A 208 13.79 0.43 9.59
C ILE A 208 14.47 0.95 10.85
N LYS A 209 15.45 1.83 10.62
CA LYS A 209 16.30 2.45 11.64
C LYS A 209 16.49 3.92 11.32
N TRP A 210 16.81 4.71 12.32
CA TRP A 210 17.19 6.12 12.12
C TRP A 210 18.43 6.20 11.22
N ASP A 211 18.36 7.07 10.21
CA ASP A 211 19.50 7.38 9.34
C ASP A 211 20.53 8.21 10.13
N SER A 212 21.40 7.50 10.84
CA SER A 212 22.47 8.05 11.67
C SER A 212 23.77 8.30 10.89
N THR A 213 23.74 8.25 9.55
CA THR A 213 24.96 8.51 8.77
C THR A 213 25.36 9.98 8.92
N ASP A 214 26.38 10.20 9.76
CA ASP A 214 27.07 11.46 10.00
C ASP A 214 27.60 12.01 8.68
N ASP A 215 27.01 13.11 8.22
CA ASP A 215 27.66 13.96 7.23
C ASP A 215 28.81 14.72 7.92
N ASN A 216 29.93 14.88 7.21
CA ASN A 216 31.10 15.61 7.69
C ASN A 216 30.73 16.96 8.34
N PRO A 217 31.44 17.39 9.41
CA PRO A 217 31.20 18.66 10.06
C PRO A 217 31.28 19.82 9.06
N GLN A 218 30.22 20.62 8.97
CA GLN A 218 30.20 21.79 8.11
C GLN A 218 31.08 22.91 8.70
N THR A 219 31.93 23.51 7.87
CA THR A 219 32.47 24.84 8.18
C THR A 219 31.33 25.84 8.13
N ARG A 220 31.23 26.73 9.13
CA ARG A 220 30.14 27.72 9.36
C ARG A 220 29.74 28.63 8.17
N ALA A 221 30.38 28.51 7.01
CA ALA A 221 30.13 29.33 5.83
C ALA A 221 29.05 28.78 4.87
N GLU A 222 28.67 27.49 4.91
CA GLU A 222 27.81 26.86 3.89
C GLU A 222 26.48 26.25 4.41
N GLY A 223 26.14 26.40 5.71
CA GLY A 223 24.91 25.84 6.31
C GLY A 223 24.10 26.83 7.15
N TRP A 224 22.92 26.41 7.64
CA TRP A 224 22.05 27.22 8.51
C TRP A 224 22.82 27.82 9.68
N GLN A 225 22.54 29.08 10.00
CA GLN A 225 23.14 29.80 11.12
C GLN A 225 22.06 30.25 12.10
N ALA A 226 22.35 30.14 13.39
CA ALA A 226 21.48 30.67 14.43
C ALA A 226 21.23 32.17 14.22
N PRO A 227 20.01 32.68 14.54
CA PRO A 227 19.71 34.10 14.39
C PRO A 227 20.68 34.98 15.17
N LYS A 228 20.96 36.18 14.65
CA LYS A 228 21.89 37.12 15.27
C LYS A 228 21.50 37.39 16.74
N GLY A 229 22.44 37.18 17.65
CA GLY A 229 22.25 37.39 19.09
C GLY A 229 21.78 36.15 19.86
N TYR A 230 21.56 35.01 19.18
CA TYR A 230 21.29 33.74 19.83
C TYR A 230 22.61 33.04 20.17
N HIS A 231 22.65 32.44 21.35
CA HIS A 231 23.71 31.55 21.80
C HIS A 231 23.56 30.18 21.15
N VAL A 232 24.67 29.45 21.06
CA VAL A 232 24.73 28.07 20.60
C VAL A 232 25.66 27.30 21.52
N LEU A 233 25.32 26.05 21.83
CA LEU A 233 26.08 25.19 22.75
C LEU A 233 27.30 24.54 22.10
N GLY A 234 27.38 24.52 20.77
CA GLY A 234 28.49 23.95 20.05
C GLY A 234 28.32 23.99 18.53
N THR A 235 28.82 22.96 17.84
CA THR A 235 28.68 22.77 16.39
C THR A 235 27.71 21.64 16.07
N TRP A 236 27.31 21.55 14.80
CA TRP A 236 26.40 20.51 14.30
C TRP A 236 26.79 20.07 12.88
N SER A 237 26.26 18.93 12.44
CA SER A 237 26.42 18.41 11.07
C SER A 237 25.64 19.24 10.03
N SER A 238 25.81 18.98 8.73
CA SER A 238 24.96 19.61 7.68
C SER A 238 23.48 19.33 7.84
N LYS A 239 23.12 18.21 8.46
CA LYS A 239 21.74 17.83 8.77
C LYS A 239 21.21 18.50 10.04
N GLY A 240 22.06 19.18 10.82
CA GLY A 240 21.68 19.80 12.09
C GLY A 240 21.83 18.88 13.30
N TYR A 241 22.51 17.73 13.17
CA TYR A 241 22.83 16.83 14.28
C TYR A 241 23.83 17.50 15.24
N PRO A 242 23.52 17.69 16.53
CA PRO A 242 24.43 18.33 17.48
C PRO A 242 25.70 17.52 17.77
N HIS A 243 26.87 18.15 17.79
CA HIS A 243 28.13 17.54 18.26
C HIS A 243 28.40 17.76 19.76
N TYR A 244 27.37 18.15 20.51
CA TYR A 244 27.43 18.48 21.94
C TYR A 244 26.38 17.70 22.75
N LEU A 245 26.01 16.51 22.26
CA LEU A 245 25.13 15.61 22.98
C LEU A 245 25.79 15.14 24.29
N ASP A 246 24.99 15.11 25.36
CA ASP A 246 25.37 14.58 26.67
C ASP A 246 25.13 13.06 26.68
N THR A 247 26.22 12.31 26.54
CA THR A 247 26.18 10.84 26.55
C THR A 247 25.87 10.25 27.92
N ASP A 248 26.16 10.97 29.01
CA ASP A 248 25.95 10.47 30.37
C ASP A 248 24.46 10.50 30.76
N ASN A 249 23.69 11.38 30.12
CA ASN A 249 22.25 11.54 30.34
C ASN A 249 21.38 10.95 29.23
N LYS A 250 21.95 10.22 28.25
CA LYS A 250 21.16 9.48 27.27
C LYS A 250 20.35 8.36 27.94
N ILE A 251 19.09 8.19 27.53
CA ILE A 251 18.23 7.09 28.02
C ILE A 251 17.66 6.29 26.86
N THR A 252 17.22 5.06 27.14
CA THR A 252 16.23 4.38 26.31
C THR A 252 14.85 4.69 26.89
N ILE A 253 13.97 5.28 26.08
CA ILE A 253 12.61 5.58 26.52
C ILE A 253 11.84 4.25 26.58
N PRO A 254 11.20 3.91 27.71
CA PRO A 254 10.41 2.68 27.83
C PRO A 254 9.25 2.61 26.81
N GLY A 255 8.94 1.39 26.35
CA GLY A 255 7.91 1.17 25.33
C GLY A 255 6.48 1.51 25.77
N ASP A 256 6.17 1.31 27.05
CA ASP A 256 4.91 1.71 27.68
C ASP A 256 4.77 3.24 27.74
N VAL A 257 5.84 3.96 28.06
CA VAL A 257 5.89 5.43 28.00
C VAL A 257 5.63 5.92 26.58
N LEU A 258 6.30 5.37 25.56
CA LEU A 258 6.04 5.72 24.15
C LEU A 258 4.60 5.41 23.73
N THR A 259 4.04 4.29 24.19
CA THR A 259 2.65 3.92 23.93
C THR A 259 1.68 4.96 24.50
N ILE A 260 1.86 5.36 25.76
CA ILE A 260 1.00 6.36 26.41
C ILE A 260 1.11 7.72 25.71
N ILE A 261 2.33 8.11 25.30
CA ILE A 261 2.55 9.32 24.53
C ILE A 261 1.75 9.31 23.22
N ASN A 262 1.85 8.25 22.41
CA ASN A 262 1.10 8.14 21.14
C ASN A 262 -0.42 8.17 21.34
N THR A 263 -0.93 7.60 22.43
CA THR A 263 -2.36 7.65 22.72
C THR A 263 -2.83 9.01 23.21
N THR A 264 -1.93 9.79 23.84
CA THR A 264 -2.23 11.10 24.42
C THR A 264 -2.11 12.22 23.39
N LEU A 265 -1.02 12.23 22.62
CA LEU A 265 -0.68 13.20 21.58
C LEU A 265 -0.64 12.49 20.22
N LYS A 266 -1.82 12.03 19.79
CA LYS A 266 -1.97 11.30 18.54
C LYS A 266 -1.79 12.24 17.34
N GLU A 267 -0.92 11.85 16.42
CA GLU A 267 -0.74 12.51 15.11
C GLU A 267 -2.06 12.70 14.35
N GLY A 268 -2.30 13.92 13.88
CA GLY A 268 -3.55 14.32 13.22
C GLY A 268 -4.78 14.31 14.15
N GLY A 269 -4.55 14.12 15.45
CA GLY A 269 -5.55 14.22 16.51
C GLY A 269 -5.71 15.64 17.02
N THR A 270 -6.25 15.78 18.22
CA THR A 270 -6.33 17.08 18.90
C THR A 270 -5.88 16.89 20.34
N CYS A 271 -4.79 17.55 20.71
CA CYS A 271 -4.24 17.54 22.06
C CYS A 271 -5.34 17.91 23.08
N PRO A 272 -5.63 17.05 24.07
CA PRO A 272 -6.65 17.35 25.08
C PRO A 272 -6.36 18.65 25.82
N LYS A 273 -7.39 19.50 25.98
CA LYS A 273 -7.24 20.84 26.56
C LYS A 273 -6.60 20.86 27.95
N GLN A 274 -6.79 19.79 28.74
CA GLN A 274 -6.24 19.69 30.09
C GLN A 274 -4.71 19.62 30.12
N TYR A 275 -4.06 19.16 29.04
CA TYR A 275 -2.60 19.10 28.95
C TYR A 275 -2.00 20.38 28.40
N ARG A 276 -2.79 21.25 27.74
CA ARG A 276 -2.31 22.49 27.12
C ARG A 276 -2.00 23.53 28.19
N GLN A 277 -0.72 23.78 28.44
CA GLN A 277 -0.26 24.70 29.47
C GLN A 277 1.10 25.30 29.15
N ALA A 278 1.45 26.41 29.80
CA ALA A 278 2.82 26.93 29.76
C ALA A 278 3.74 25.94 30.49
N ILE A 279 4.88 25.62 29.88
CA ILE A 279 5.82 24.60 30.37
C ILE A 279 7.15 25.19 30.87
N ASP A 280 7.10 26.45 31.32
CA ASP A 280 8.23 27.10 31.97
C ASP A 280 8.38 26.53 33.39
N PHE A 281 9.57 26.07 33.75
CA PHE A 281 9.85 25.58 35.11
C PHE A 281 10.91 26.42 35.80
N GLU A 282 10.85 26.40 37.13
CA GLU A 282 11.77 27.12 38.01
C GLU A 282 12.81 26.17 38.58
N ILE A 283 14.07 26.59 38.53
CA ILE A 283 15.16 25.95 39.27
C ILE A 283 15.16 26.55 40.67
N ASN A 284 14.75 25.75 41.65
CA ASN A 284 14.71 26.14 43.05
C ASN A 284 14.77 24.89 43.94
N ASP A 285 15.99 24.43 44.18
CA ASP A 285 16.30 23.28 45.05
C ASP A 285 15.92 23.57 46.51
N PRO A 286 15.15 22.70 47.18
CA PRO A 286 14.76 22.89 48.59
C PRO A 286 15.93 22.99 49.57
N GLU A 287 17.09 22.43 49.22
CA GLU A 287 18.32 22.51 50.03
C GLU A 287 19.21 23.70 49.63
N GLY A 288 18.79 24.51 48.66
CA GLY A 288 19.52 25.69 48.19
C GLY A 288 20.75 25.37 47.33
N ARG A 289 20.88 24.14 46.82
CA ARG A 289 21.97 23.75 45.92
C ARG A 289 21.75 24.32 44.53
N ASN A 290 22.83 24.54 43.79
CA ASN A 290 22.73 24.81 42.36
C ASN A 290 22.42 23.50 41.61
N ALA A 291 21.86 23.62 40.40
CA ALA A 291 21.46 22.45 39.62
C ALA A 291 22.09 22.43 38.22
N GLU A 292 22.39 21.24 37.72
CA GLU A 292 22.59 21.03 36.29
C GLU A 292 21.27 20.61 35.64
N VAL A 293 21.00 21.07 34.42
CA VAL A 293 19.76 20.79 33.70
C VAL A 293 20.09 20.17 32.35
N SER A 294 19.40 19.09 31.99
CA SER A 294 19.52 18.43 30.69
C SER A 294 18.16 18.23 30.06
N ILE A 295 18.11 18.33 28.74
CA ILE A 295 16.96 17.97 27.92
C ILE A 295 17.22 16.61 27.26
N ARG A 296 16.20 15.79 27.14
CA ARG A 296 16.19 14.53 26.37
C ARG A 296 15.12 14.63 25.31
N ILE A 297 15.47 14.50 24.04
CA ILE A 297 14.47 14.48 22.97
C ILE A 297 13.66 13.19 23.04
N ILE A 298 12.36 13.26 22.78
CA ILE A 298 11.49 12.08 22.65
C ILE A 298 11.26 11.79 21.16
N GLY A 299 10.95 12.85 20.39
CA GLY A 299 10.74 12.79 18.94
C GLY A 299 9.86 13.95 18.48
N GLY A 300 9.30 13.83 17.28
CA GLY A 300 8.39 14.81 16.69
C GLY A 300 7.97 14.38 15.29
N THR A 301 6.76 14.75 14.87
CA THR A 301 6.15 14.32 13.59
C THR A 301 6.10 15.43 12.54
N SER A 302 6.43 16.67 12.92
CA SER A 302 6.42 17.82 12.02
C SER A 302 7.43 17.74 10.87
N GLY A 303 6.95 18.10 9.67
CA GLY A 303 7.79 18.37 8.49
C GLY A 303 8.47 19.75 8.47
N ALA A 304 8.31 20.59 9.51
CA ALA A 304 8.80 21.96 9.52
C ALA A 304 10.33 22.04 9.44
N ALA A 305 11.08 21.16 10.10
CA ALA A 305 12.53 21.33 10.31
C ALA A 305 12.85 22.63 11.08
N SER A 306 12.20 22.74 12.23
CA SER A 306 12.32 23.88 13.14
C SER A 306 13.65 23.85 13.91
N ALA A 307 14.04 24.99 14.48
CA ALA A 307 15.14 25.06 15.45
C ALA A 307 14.55 25.25 16.85
N PHE A 308 14.95 24.40 17.78
CA PHE A 308 14.44 24.37 19.15
C PHE A 308 15.47 24.90 20.14
N GLY A 309 15.03 25.67 21.14
CA GLY A 309 15.92 26.29 22.12
C GLY A 309 15.21 26.77 23.38
N TYR A 310 15.98 27.46 24.23
CA TYR A 310 15.53 27.97 25.53
C TYR A 310 16.03 29.38 25.83
N TYR A 311 15.41 30.01 26.83
CA TYR A 311 15.85 31.27 27.42
C TYR A 311 15.69 31.20 28.94
N CYS A 312 16.57 31.91 29.63
CA CYS A 312 16.56 31.98 31.09
C CYS A 312 16.09 33.36 31.54
N TYR A 313 15.30 33.42 32.60
CA TYR A 313 14.85 34.67 33.20
C TYR A 313 14.63 34.49 34.70
N ARG A 314 14.69 35.57 35.48
CA ARG A 314 14.42 35.48 36.92
C ARG A 314 12.96 35.17 37.19
N ALA A 315 12.66 34.44 38.26
CA ALA A 315 11.30 34.11 38.65
C ALA A 315 10.38 35.33 38.83
N ASP A 316 10.94 36.49 39.21
CA ASP A 316 10.26 37.76 39.41
C ASP A 316 10.32 38.73 38.21
N ALA A 317 10.83 38.28 37.05
CA ALA A 317 11.00 39.11 35.87
C ALA A 317 9.65 39.61 35.31
N SER A 318 9.62 40.87 34.90
CA SER A 318 8.53 41.47 34.14
C SER A 318 8.47 40.90 32.71
N LEU A 319 7.31 40.99 32.05
CA LEU A 319 7.16 40.57 30.65
C LEU A 319 8.16 41.26 29.70
N SER A 320 8.57 42.50 30.01
CA SER A 320 9.57 43.24 29.23
C SER A 320 10.97 42.64 29.37
N GLU A 321 11.32 42.16 30.56
CA GLU A 321 12.59 41.47 30.82
C GLU A 321 12.60 40.09 30.16
N ILE A 322 11.50 39.34 30.27
CA ILE A 322 11.37 38.02 29.60
C ILE A 322 11.53 38.16 28.09
N LYS A 323 10.90 39.16 27.46
CA LYS A 323 11.04 39.43 26.01
C LYS A 323 12.50 39.66 25.58
N LYS A 324 13.32 40.23 26.46
CA LYS A 324 14.73 40.56 26.22
C LYS A 324 15.70 39.46 26.64
N ALA A 325 15.20 38.40 27.30
CA ALA A 325 16.03 37.30 27.76
C ALA A 325 16.87 36.73 26.60
N PRO A 326 18.19 36.52 26.81
CA PRO A 326 19.05 35.84 25.87
C PRO A 326 18.51 34.46 25.51
N LYS A 327 18.67 34.07 24.24
CA LYS A 327 18.14 32.82 23.69
C LYS A 327 19.28 31.91 23.29
N CYS A 328 19.13 30.62 23.51
CA CYS A 328 20.13 29.61 23.18
C CYS A 328 19.50 28.49 22.35
N ILE A 329 20.14 28.10 21.24
CA ILE A 329 19.72 26.98 20.39
C ILE A 329 20.20 25.67 21.01
N VAL A 330 19.30 24.71 21.14
CA VAL A 330 19.56 23.34 21.59
C VAL A 330 19.65 22.41 20.39
N PHE A 331 18.59 22.35 19.58
CA PHE A 331 18.54 21.53 18.38
C PHE A 331 18.37 22.44 17.15
N PRO A 332 19.39 22.55 16.28
CA PRO A 332 19.30 23.36 15.06
C PRO A 332 18.23 22.88 14.08
N ASN A 333 18.00 21.57 14.03
CA ASN A 333 16.99 20.93 13.19
C ASN A 333 16.25 19.87 14.03
N THR A 334 14.94 20.04 14.18
CA THR A 334 14.07 19.08 14.88
C THR A 334 13.42 18.06 13.95
N LEU A 335 13.74 18.07 12.66
CA LEU A 335 13.18 17.12 11.71
C LEU A 335 13.67 15.70 12.02
N MET A 336 12.74 14.78 12.29
CA MET A 336 13.05 13.38 12.56
C MET A 336 13.15 12.55 11.28
N ASP A 337 12.39 12.89 10.24
CA ASP A 337 12.27 12.11 9.00
C ASP A 337 12.64 12.87 7.73
N ASN A 338 13.06 12.12 6.72
CA ASN A 338 13.37 12.71 5.42
C ASN A 338 12.07 13.03 4.67
N TYR A 339 11.93 14.27 4.20
CA TYR A 339 10.79 14.69 3.40
C TYR A 339 11.25 15.53 2.21
N TYR A 340 10.93 15.10 0.99
CA TYR A 340 11.30 15.80 -0.24
C TYR A 340 12.79 16.21 -0.29
N ASN A 341 13.06 17.51 -0.17
CA ASN A 341 14.38 18.12 -0.17
C ASN A 341 14.93 18.41 1.24
N LYS A 342 14.14 18.20 2.30
CA LYS A 342 14.55 18.33 3.69
C LYS A 342 15.09 17.01 4.20
N LYS A 343 16.28 17.05 4.81
CA LYS A 343 16.92 15.89 5.43
C LYS A 343 16.68 15.88 6.93
N ALA A 344 16.35 14.70 7.45
CA ALA A 344 16.27 14.41 8.88
C ALA A 344 17.55 14.81 9.59
N SER A 345 17.43 15.30 10.81
CA SER A 345 18.55 15.67 11.67
C SER A 345 19.45 14.50 12.04
N GLY A 346 18.89 13.28 12.12
CA GLY A 346 19.56 12.09 12.65
C GLY A 346 19.42 11.93 14.17
N LEU A 347 18.73 12.86 14.84
CA LEU A 347 18.42 12.76 16.26
C LEU A 347 17.58 11.51 16.57
N GLN A 348 17.82 10.93 17.74
CA GLN A 348 17.11 9.74 18.22
C GLN A 348 16.46 9.98 19.58
N GLY A 349 15.32 9.34 19.82
CA GLY A 349 14.65 9.36 21.11
C GLY A 349 15.60 8.98 22.25
N GLY A 350 15.60 9.79 23.30
CA GLY A 350 16.43 9.65 24.49
C GLY A 350 17.80 10.32 24.42
N GLU A 351 18.24 10.82 23.25
CA GLU A 351 19.46 11.63 23.16
C GLU A 351 19.32 12.93 23.96
N SER A 352 20.42 13.31 24.63
CA SER A 352 20.39 14.38 25.62
C SER A 352 21.33 15.53 25.28
N VAL A 353 21.00 16.74 25.75
CA VAL A 353 21.86 17.92 25.73
C VAL A 353 21.87 18.55 27.11
N LYS A 354 23.07 18.80 27.66
CA LYS A 354 23.24 19.56 28.90
C LYS A 354 23.14 21.06 28.60
N LEU A 355 22.29 21.77 29.35
CA LEU A 355 22.04 23.20 29.13
C LEU A 355 23.10 24.08 29.82
N HIS A 356 23.28 25.28 29.29
CA HIS A 356 24.09 26.33 29.90
C HIS A 356 23.21 27.44 30.48
N TYR A 357 23.57 28.01 31.62
CA TYR A 357 22.93 29.20 32.16
C TYR A 357 23.45 30.44 31.44
N ILE A 358 22.62 31.04 30.59
CA ILE A 358 22.90 32.35 29.99
C ILE A 358 22.23 33.40 30.88
N ASP A 359 23.03 34.24 31.51
CA ASP A 359 22.53 35.24 32.46
C ASP A 359 21.79 36.40 31.75
N PRO A 360 21.07 37.27 32.48
CA PRO A 360 20.33 38.38 31.87
C PRO A 360 21.17 39.38 31.07
N ASP A 361 22.49 39.44 31.31
CA ASP A 361 23.43 40.29 30.57
C ASP A 361 23.94 39.62 29.28
N GLY A 362 23.55 38.36 29.03
CA GLY A 362 23.95 37.58 27.87
C GLY A 362 25.31 36.90 28.02
N VAL A 363 25.79 36.70 29.25
CA VAL A 363 27.04 35.97 29.52
C VAL A 363 26.72 34.50 29.79
N ASP A 364 27.45 33.61 29.13
CA ASP A 364 27.38 32.17 29.39
C ASP A 364 28.15 31.83 30.68
N GLN A 365 27.42 31.37 31.70
CA GLN A 365 27.94 31.01 33.02
C GLN A 365 28.24 29.49 33.15
N GLY A 366 28.11 28.71 32.07
CA GLY A 366 28.33 27.26 32.06
C GLY A 366 27.11 26.46 32.49
N THR A 367 27.31 25.20 32.90
CA THR A 367 26.23 24.20 33.07
C THR A 367 25.43 24.31 34.37
N VAL A 368 25.80 25.25 35.24
CA VAL A 368 25.28 25.34 36.61
C VAL A 368 24.25 26.46 36.72
N PHE A 369 23.01 26.09 37.03
CA PHE A 369 21.88 27.01 37.20
C PHE A 369 21.72 27.37 38.68
N PRO A 370 21.66 28.69 39.02
CA PRO A 370 21.34 29.13 40.36
C PRO A 370 19.84 29.06 40.64
N ASN A 371 19.48 29.04 41.94
CA ASN A 371 18.09 29.08 42.37
C ASN A 371 17.39 30.41 41.99
N GLY A 372 16.09 30.34 41.72
CA GLY A 372 15.26 31.48 41.32
C GLY A 372 15.33 31.82 39.83
N VAL A 373 15.94 30.96 39.02
CA VAL A 373 15.95 31.04 37.55
C VAL A 373 14.80 30.22 36.99
N LYS A 374 14.05 30.80 36.04
CA LYS A 374 13.10 30.08 35.19
C LYS A 374 13.68 29.81 33.82
N ILE A 375 13.36 28.65 33.28
CA ILE A 375 13.71 28.23 31.92
C ILE A 375 12.42 28.18 31.11
N GLY A 376 12.35 29.02 30.07
CA GLY A 376 11.33 28.97 29.04
C GLY A 376 11.90 28.43 27.73
N TRP A 377 11.02 27.98 26.86
CA TRP A 377 11.35 27.27 25.62
C TRP A 377 10.82 28.00 24.40
N PHE A 378 11.48 27.81 23.27
CA PHE A 378 10.98 28.31 21.99
C PHE A 378 11.23 27.35 20.83
N LEU A 379 10.37 27.47 19.82
CA LEU A 379 10.50 26.81 18.53
C LEU A 379 10.56 27.87 17.43
N LEU A 380 11.66 27.94 16.68
CA LEU A 380 11.80 28.77 15.48
C LEU A 380 11.32 27.95 14.29
N ASN A 381 10.09 28.22 13.90
CA ASN A 381 9.40 27.37 12.94
C ASN A 381 10.05 27.39 11.54
N ASP A 382 10.14 26.24 10.90
CA ASP A 382 10.66 26.05 9.53
C ASP A 382 12.04 26.69 9.27
N SER A 383 12.81 26.94 10.34
CA SER A 383 13.97 27.84 10.25
C SER A 383 15.18 27.20 9.58
N PHE A 384 15.39 25.88 9.69
CA PHE A 384 16.63 25.24 9.27
C PHE A 384 16.87 25.30 7.75
N TYR A 385 15.80 25.15 6.94
CA TYR A 385 15.88 25.19 5.48
C TYR A 385 15.38 26.52 4.86
N GLY A 386 15.26 27.59 5.66
CA GLY A 386 15.02 28.95 5.17
C GLY A 386 13.57 29.46 5.23
N GLY A 387 12.77 28.93 6.16
CA GLY A 387 11.39 29.34 6.41
C GLY A 387 11.20 30.58 7.27
N ASN A 388 9.96 30.79 7.71
CA ASN A 388 9.55 31.94 8.52
C ASN A 388 10.01 31.72 9.97
N ASN A 389 11.16 32.30 10.34
CA ASN A 389 11.79 32.29 11.68
C ASN A 389 10.89 32.86 12.84
N LYS A 390 9.56 32.79 12.72
CA LYS A 390 8.58 33.15 13.72
C LYS A 390 8.77 32.22 14.93
N PRO A 391 9.04 32.77 16.11
CA PRO A 391 9.14 31.98 17.33
C PRO A 391 7.76 31.66 17.90
N PHE A 392 7.58 30.41 18.33
CA PHE A 392 6.55 30.00 19.28
C PHE A 392 7.19 29.81 20.65
N TYR A 393 6.57 30.32 21.70
CA TYR A 393 7.13 30.30 23.06
C TYR A 393 6.28 29.47 24.01
N SER A 394 6.92 28.80 24.97
CA SER A 394 6.24 28.17 26.11
C SER A 394 5.61 29.20 27.05
N THR A 395 6.20 30.38 27.19
CA THR A 395 5.58 31.49 27.89
C THR A 395 4.44 32.07 27.04
N THR A 396 3.19 31.67 27.28
CA THR A 396 1.99 32.11 26.51
C THR A 396 1.93 33.61 26.25
N LYS A 397 2.34 34.45 27.22
CA LYS A 397 2.31 35.92 27.10
C LYS A 397 3.29 36.50 26.06
N LEU A 398 4.24 35.71 25.57
CA LEU A 398 5.15 36.10 24.49
C LEU A 398 4.54 35.84 23.10
N ASN A 399 3.54 34.98 23.00
CA ASN A 399 2.90 34.63 21.74
C ASN A 399 1.91 35.73 21.33
N GLY A 400 2.09 36.29 20.14
CA GLY A 400 1.30 37.42 19.64
C GLY A 400 -0.17 37.09 19.36
N ASP A 401 -0.49 35.81 19.19
CA ASP A 401 -1.85 35.27 19.07
C ASP A 401 -2.48 34.93 20.43
N GLY A 402 -1.71 35.04 21.52
CA GLY A 402 -2.15 34.67 22.86
C GLY A 402 -2.38 33.17 23.07
N ARG A 403 -1.98 32.31 22.12
CA ARG A 403 -2.15 30.87 22.21
C ARG A 403 -1.06 30.26 23.09
N THR A 404 -1.43 29.23 23.84
CA THR A 404 -0.48 28.31 24.46
C THR A 404 -0.05 27.30 23.41
N HIS A 405 1.22 27.30 23.02
CA HIS A 405 1.78 26.41 21.99
C HIS A 405 2.37 25.13 22.56
N THR A 406 2.12 24.85 23.84
CA THR A 406 2.79 23.77 24.56
C THR A 406 1.80 22.93 25.34
N ALA A 407 2.15 21.67 25.52
CA ALA A 407 1.44 20.75 26.40
C ALA A 407 2.42 20.05 27.34
N ALA A 408 1.90 19.59 28.48
CA ALA A 408 2.64 18.77 29.41
C ALA A 408 1.74 17.80 30.15
N PHE A 409 2.28 16.60 30.38
CA PHE A 409 1.67 15.57 31.21
C PHE A 409 2.75 14.67 31.82
N ARG A 410 2.40 13.95 32.87
CA ARG A 410 3.30 13.07 33.62
C ARG A 410 2.86 11.61 33.48
N ILE A 411 3.82 10.73 33.22
CA ILE A 411 3.68 9.27 33.23
C ILE A 411 4.60 8.76 34.33
N ASP A 412 4.03 8.40 35.49
CA ASP A 412 4.80 8.10 36.71
C ASP A 412 5.83 9.20 37.03
N ASP A 413 7.13 8.93 36.96
CA ASP A 413 8.19 9.93 37.18
C ASP A 413 8.64 10.64 35.89
N PHE A 414 8.11 10.25 34.73
CA PHE A 414 8.50 10.77 33.42
C PHE A 414 7.59 11.92 32.98
N VAL A 415 8.12 13.13 32.97
CA VAL A 415 7.40 14.32 32.47
C VAL A 415 7.63 14.48 30.98
N VAL A 416 6.53 14.51 30.21
CA VAL A 416 6.52 14.80 28.78
C VAL A 416 6.16 16.26 28.59
N LEU A 417 7.01 16.98 27.88
CA LEU A 417 6.79 18.35 27.42
C LEU A 417 6.71 18.33 25.90
N SER A 418 5.81 19.12 25.33
CA SER A 418 5.66 19.16 23.88
C SER A 418 5.32 20.55 23.36
N PHE A 419 5.59 20.74 22.07
CA PHE A 419 5.19 21.91 21.31
C PHE A 419 4.26 21.53 20.17
N GLU A 420 3.45 22.53 19.86
CA GLU A 420 2.69 22.66 18.65
C GLU A 420 3.32 23.75 17.77
N ASP A 421 3.72 23.38 16.56
CA ASP A 421 3.91 24.27 15.43
C ASP A 421 2.58 24.45 14.67
N TRP A 422 2.49 25.51 13.85
CA TRP A 422 1.28 25.85 13.10
C TRP A 422 -0.10 25.63 13.78
N THR A 423 -1.00 24.80 13.24
CA THR A 423 -2.46 24.88 13.52
C THR A 423 -3.24 23.56 13.59
N ASP A 424 -2.63 22.40 13.43
CA ASP A 424 -3.31 21.08 13.47
C ASP A 424 -3.75 20.67 14.88
N GLN A 425 -3.17 21.26 15.92
CA GLN A 425 -3.52 21.16 17.34
C GLN A 425 -3.26 19.80 17.98
N ASP A 426 -2.37 18.97 17.46
CA ASP A 426 -1.97 17.70 18.07
C ASP A 426 -0.80 17.84 19.07
N TYR A 427 -0.07 18.95 19.05
CA TYR A 427 1.00 19.34 19.99
C TYR A 427 2.09 18.28 20.08
N ASN A 428 2.41 17.63 18.96
CA ASN A 428 3.34 16.50 18.93
C ASN A 428 4.57 16.76 18.04
N ASP A 429 4.74 17.99 17.53
CA ASP A 429 5.78 18.42 16.57
C ASP A 429 7.20 18.33 17.10
N ILE A 430 7.37 18.63 18.39
CA ILE A 430 8.55 18.26 19.16
C ILE A 430 8.13 17.91 20.56
N GLN A 431 8.63 16.78 21.04
CA GLN A 431 8.38 16.22 22.36
C GLN A 431 9.71 15.96 23.04
N PHE A 432 9.80 16.29 24.31
CA PHE A 432 11.03 16.19 25.08
C PHE A 432 10.74 16.01 26.58
N ASN A 433 11.75 15.49 27.27
CA ASN A 433 11.79 15.40 28.73
C ASN A 433 12.91 16.30 29.26
N VAL A 434 12.73 16.80 30.48
CA VAL A 434 13.75 17.59 31.17
C VAL A 434 14.12 16.88 32.45
N TRP A 435 15.42 16.83 32.73
CA TRP A 435 15.98 16.24 33.93
C TRP A 435 16.95 17.23 34.59
N SER A 436 17.09 17.15 35.91
CA SER A 436 18.06 17.94 36.67
C SER A 436 18.82 17.10 37.68
N ASN A 437 19.98 17.62 38.07
CA ASN A 437 20.76 17.14 39.20
C ASN A 437 21.05 18.30 40.15
N PRO A 438 20.52 18.30 41.38
CA PRO A 438 19.63 17.28 41.97
C PRO A 438 18.23 17.28 41.34
N ILE A 439 17.52 16.13 41.35
CA ILE A 439 16.24 15.97 40.62
C ILE A 439 15.12 16.85 41.18
N GLU A 440 15.16 17.12 42.49
CA GLU A 440 14.25 17.99 43.22
C GLU A 440 14.44 19.49 42.92
N ALA A 441 15.46 19.88 42.14
CA ALA A 441 15.70 21.26 41.78
C ALA A 441 14.65 21.84 40.81
N ILE A 442 14.05 21.00 39.96
CA ILE A 442 12.98 21.43 39.06
C ILE A 442 11.67 21.50 39.84
N ILE A 443 11.17 22.71 40.08
CA ILE A 443 9.80 22.92 40.51
C ILE A 443 8.91 22.85 39.26
N ASN A 444 8.28 21.69 39.09
CA ASN A 444 7.31 21.48 38.03
C ASN A 444 6.08 22.39 38.22
N PRO A 445 5.50 22.96 37.14
CA PRO A 445 4.12 23.43 37.20
C PRO A 445 3.17 22.29 37.60
N ASP A 446 1.90 22.60 37.86
CA ASP A 446 0.88 21.59 38.10
C ASP A 446 0.65 20.76 36.83
N ILE A 447 1.42 19.68 36.66
CA ILE A 447 1.42 18.82 35.49
C ILE A 447 0.42 17.69 35.72
N PRO A 448 -0.62 17.57 34.87
CA PRO A 448 -1.60 16.49 34.97
C PRO A 448 -0.93 15.12 34.86
N ASP A 449 -1.26 14.24 35.80
CA ASP A 449 -0.85 12.84 35.73
C ASP A 449 -1.75 12.10 34.74
N ILE A 450 -1.12 11.32 33.87
CA ILE A 450 -1.80 10.31 33.05
C ILE A 450 -1.63 8.99 33.76
N LYS A 451 -2.76 8.43 34.14
CA LYS A 451 -2.80 7.00 34.44
C LYS A 451 -2.89 6.30 33.10
N PRO A 452 -2.16 5.18 32.88
CA PRO A 452 -2.42 4.33 31.75
C PRO A 452 -3.89 3.96 31.85
N ASP A 453 -4.73 4.53 30.98
CA ASP A 453 -6.06 3.97 30.82
C ASP A 453 -5.81 2.56 30.34
N GLY A 454 -6.21 1.57 31.15
CA GLY A 454 -6.28 0.16 30.78
C GLY A 454 -7.36 -0.05 29.71
N GLY A 455 -7.42 0.87 28.73
CA GLY A 455 -8.35 0.95 27.63
C GLY A 455 -8.13 -0.25 26.73
N ASN A 456 -8.72 -1.35 27.15
CA ASN A 456 -8.81 -2.57 26.39
C ASN A 456 -9.97 -2.40 25.40
N GLU A 457 -9.83 -1.44 24.48
CA GLU A 457 -10.50 -1.62 23.20
C GLU A 457 -9.74 -2.73 22.49
N ASP A 458 -10.41 -3.89 22.38
CA ASP A 458 -9.88 -5.04 21.65
C ASP A 458 -9.55 -4.64 20.21
N LYS A 459 -10.33 -3.73 19.61
CA LYS A 459 -10.08 -3.15 18.28
C LYS A 459 -8.95 -2.11 18.35
N LYS A 460 -7.92 -2.29 17.52
CA LYS A 460 -6.81 -1.33 17.35
C LYS A 460 -6.81 -0.61 16.02
N TYR A 461 -7.19 -1.29 14.95
CA TYR A 461 -7.26 -0.68 13.62
C TYR A 461 -8.30 -1.38 12.75
N SER A 462 -8.60 -0.77 11.61
CA SER A 462 -9.40 -1.38 10.55
C SER A 462 -8.73 -1.21 9.19
N LEU A 463 -9.10 -2.06 8.26
CA LEU A 463 -8.68 -1.98 6.85
C LEU A 463 -9.90 -2.23 5.97
N GLU A 464 -10.04 -1.44 4.92
CA GLU A 464 -11.14 -1.52 3.98
C GLU A 464 -10.70 -2.19 2.67
N TYR A 465 -11.53 -3.07 2.15
CA TYR A 465 -11.39 -3.69 0.83
C TYR A 465 -12.61 -3.38 0.00
N LYS A 466 -12.42 -3.15 -1.29
CA LYS A 466 -13.50 -2.86 -2.24
C LYS A 466 -13.22 -3.51 -3.58
N GLY A 467 -14.27 -3.81 -4.32
CA GLY A 467 -14.15 -4.35 -5.66
C GLY A 467 -15.50 -4.77 -6.23
N ILE A 468 -15.45 -5.44 -7.37
CA ILE A 468 -16.63 -6.00 -8.03
C ILE A 468 -16.41 -7.49 -8.26
N ILE A 469 -17.48 -8.26 -8.13
CA ILE A 469 -17.55 -9.66 -8.52
C ILE A 469 -18.61 -9.77 -9.59
N ALA A 470 -18.28 -10.43 -10.69
CA ALA A 470 -19.13 -10.64 -11.85
C ALA A 470 -19.24 -12.14 -12.14
N PHE A 471 -20.44 -12.61 -12.46
CA PHE A 471 -20.75 -14.03 -12.64
C PHE A 471 -21.47 -14.27 -13.97
N GLU A 472 -21.26 -15.47 -14.50
CA GLU A 472 -22.14 -16.20 -15.40
C GLU A 472 -23.04 -17.15 -14.59
N ASP A 473 -24.23 -17.47 -15.07
CA ASP A 473 -25.20 -18.35 -14.38
C ASP A 473 -25.45 -19.70 -15.06
N ASN A 474 -24.90 -19.90 -16.27
CA ASN A 474 -25.15 -21.11 -17.07
C ASN A 474 -24.23 -22.29 -16.75
N TRP A 475 -23.32 -22.17 -15.78
CA TRP A 475 -22.43 -23.27 -15.38
C TRP A 475 -23.23 -24.56 -15.05
N PRO A 476 -22.78 -25.76 -15.47
CA PRO A 476 -21.52 -26.06 -16.16
C PRO A 476 -21.55 -25.90 -17.69
N ARG A 477 -22.66 -25.42 -18.25
CA ARG A 477 -22.78 -25.19 -19.70
C ARG A 477 -22.12 -23.89 -20.11
N LYS A 478 -21.87 -23.80 -21.42
CA LYS A 478 -21.46 -22.56 -22.06
C LYS A 478 -22.58 -21.52 -22.02
N GLY A 479 -22.23 -20.28 -21.68
CA GLY A 479 -23.06 -19.08 -21.87
C GLY A 479 -22.58 -18.23 -23.04
N ASP A 480 -22.90 -16.94 -23.01
CA ASP A 480 -22.36 -15.91 -23.91
C ASP A 480 -21.11 -15.23 -23.36
N TYR A 481 -20.73 -15.49 -22.09
CA TYR A 481 -19.50 -15.01 -21.46
C TYR A 481 -19.37 -13.49 -21.41
N ASP A 482 -20.49 -12.79 -21.27
CA ASP A 482 -20.50 -11.35 -21.10
C ASP A 482 -20.18 -10.91 -19.66
N LEU A 483 -20.18 -11.84 -18.71
CA LEU A 483 -19.93 -11.68 -17.27
C LEU A 483 -20.86 -10.64 -16.63
N ASN A 484 -22.13 -10.61 -17.01
CA ASN A 484 -23.10 -9.70 -16.41
C ASN A 484 -24.36 -10.37 -15.84
N ASP A 485 -24.45 -11.71 -15.82
CA ASP A 485 -25.62 -12.41 -15.27
C ASP A 485 -25.93 -11.97 -13.83
N VAL A 486 -24.88 -11.76 -13.01
CA VAL A 486 -24.95 -11.09 -11.72
C VAL A 486 -23.69 -10.25 -11.49
N ILE A 487 -23.86 -8.93 -11.24
CA ILE A 487 -22.76 -8.02 -10.89
C ILE A 487 -22.95 -7.49 -9.47
N VAL A 488 -22.06 -7.87 -8.56
CA VAL A 488 -22.06 -7.43 -7.16
C VAL A 488 -20.85 -6.55 -6.89
N LYS A 489 -21.08 -5.32 -6.47
CA LYS A 489 -20.04 -4.48 -5.89
C LYS A 489 -19.98 -4.71 -4.39
N TYR A 490 -18.79 -4.82 -3.83
CA TYR A 490 -18.60 -4.99 -2.39
C TYR A 490 -17.68 -3.91 -1.81
N GLN A 491 -17.94 -3.60 -0.55
CA GLN A 491 -17.05 -2.86 0.33
C GLN A 491 -17.07 -3.55 1.69
N SER A 492 -15.92 -3.92 2.21
CA SER A 492 -15.79 -4.68 3.44
C SER A 492 -14.74 -4.05 4.35
N VAL A 493 -15.13 -3.75 5.59
CA VAL A 493 -14.24 -3.22 6.62
C VAL A 493 -13.93 -4.34 7.62
N LEU A 494 -12.66 -4.72 7.72
CA LEU A 494 -12.18 -5.68 8.72
C LEU A 494 -11.64 -4.92 9.92
N ASN A 495 -12.03 -5.33 11.13
CA ASN A 495 -11.57 -4.74 12.39
C ASN A 495 -10.62 -5.71 13.10
N PHE A 496 -9.45 -5.22 13.53
CA PHE A 496 -8.36 -6.05 14.04
C PHE A 496 -7.93 -5.63 15.45
N ASN A 497 -7.38 -6.59 16.20
CA ASN A 497 -6.67 -6.34 17.46
C ASN A 497 -5.16 -6.06 17.26
N ASP A 498 -4.41 -5.90 18.36
CA ASP A 498 -2.97 -5.64 18.36
C ASP A 498 -2.10 -6.86 18.00
N ALA A 499 -2.73 -8.02 17.80
CA ALA A 499 -2.12 -9.26 17.34
C ALA A 499 -2.45 -9.54 15.85
N ASN A 500 -2.99 -8.55 15.13
CA ASN A 500 -3.44 -8.66 13.74
C ASN A 500 -4.51 -9.74 13.52
N GLN A 501 -5.32 -10.04 14.55
CA GLN A 501 -6.44 -10.97 14.45
C GLN A 501 -7.74 -10.18 14.21
N ALA A 502 -8.50 -10.60 13.21
CA ALA A 502 -9.81 -10.06 12.89
C ALA A 502 -10.82 -10.37 13.99
N LEU A 503 -11.50 -9.32 14.46
CA LEU A 503 -12.56 -9.35 15.47
C LEU A 503 -13.94 -9.38 14.81
N SER A 504 -14.09 -8.64 13.71
CA SER A 504 -15.35 -8.52 12.97
C SER A 504 -15.13 -8.04 11.53
N THR A 505 -16.15 -8.26 10.71
CA THR A 505 -16.28 -7.72 9.35
C THR A 505 -17.56 -6.89 9.27
N GLU A 506 -17.52 -5.79 8.53
CA GLU A 506 -18.69 -5.00 8.15
C GLU A 506 -18.73 -4.96 6.63
N ASP A 507 -19.61 -5.78 6.05
CA ASP A 507 -19.67 -6.07 4.63
C ASP A 507 -20.90 -5.39 4.01
N THR A 508 -20.65 -4.56 3.01
CA THR A 508 -21.67 -3.91 2.18
C THR A 508 -21.64 -4.51 0.78
N TYR A 509 -22.79 -4.97 0.30
CA TYR A 509 -22.96 -5.49 -1.06
C TYR A 509 -24.00 -4.66 -1.80
N GLU A 510 -23.62 -4.10 -2.94
CA GLU A 510 -24.49 -3.37 -3.86
C GLU A 510 -24.68 -4.22 -5.12
N LEU A 511 -25.92 -4.61 -5.39
CA LEU A 511 -26.22 -5.37 -6.60
C LEU A 511 -26.44 -4.41 -7.77
N LEU A 512 -25.46 -4.35 -8.67
CA LEU A 512 -25.40 -3.36 -9.74
C LEU A 512 -26.25 -3.76 -10.95
N TRP A 513 -26.28 -5.05 -11.27
CA TRP A 513 -26.94 -5.56 -12.49
C TRP A 513 -27.28 -7.05 -12.37
N SER A 514 -28.31 -7.46 -13.11
CA SER A 514 -28.76 -8.83 -13.36
C SER A 514 -29.11 -8.98 -14.85
N GLY A 515 -28.20 -9.49 -15.68
CA GLY A 515 -28.44 -9.78 -17.11
C GLY A 515 -29.30 -11.03 -17.33
N ALA A 516 -29.20 -11.97 -16.41
CA ALA A 516 -29.83 -13.28 -16.49
C ALA A 516 -31.36 -13.34 -16.53
N THR A 517 -31.89 -14.44 -17.09
CA THR A 517 -33.31 -14.83 -16.92
C THR A 517 -33.55 -15.69 -15.68
N PHE A 518 -32.52 -16.33 -15.13
CA PHE A 518 -32.63 -17.09 -13.90
C PHE A 518 -32.67 -16.17 -12.69
N LYS A 519 -33.34 -16.66 -11.63
CA LYS A 519 -33.32 -15.98 -10.35
C LYS A 519 -32.08 -16.42 -9.60
N ASN A 520 -31.03 -15.62 -9.68
CA ASN A 520 -29.74 -15.96 -9.07
C ASN A 520 -29.63 -15.34 -7.68
N GLY A 521 -29.38 -16.15 -6.66
CA GLY A 521 -29.04 -15.69 -5.31
C GLY A 521 -27.54 -15.41 -5.18
N PHE A 522 -27.13 -14.74 -4.11
CA PHE A 522 -25.72 -14.47 -3.79
C PHE A 522 -25.42 -14.78 -2.33
N ALA A 523 -24.28 -15.41 -2.12
CA ALA A 523 -23.74 -15.74 -0.81
C ALA A 523 -22.22 -15.65 -0.81
N TYR A 524 -21.63 -15.63 0.37
CA TYR A 524 -20.19 -15.72 0.55
C TYR A 524 -19.85 -16.59 1.76
N GLN A 525 -18.79 -17.40 1.62
CA GLN A 525 -18.28 -18.25 2.68
C GLN A 525 -16.94 -17.70 3.20
N LEU A 526 -16.82 -17.58 4.52
CA LEU A 526 -15.60 -17.16 5.19
C LEU A 526 -14.76 -18.38 5.60
N ASN A 527 -13.45 -18.19 5.73
CA ASN A 527 -12.51 -19.21 6.18
C ASN A 527 -12.52 -19.41 7.70
N THR A 528 -13.70 -19.75 8.24
CA THR A 528 -13.90 -20.10 9.65
C THR A 528 -15.08 -21.04 9.80
N GLU A 529 -15.07 -21.84 10.84
CA GLU A 529 -16.22 -22.64 11.26
C GLU A 529 -17.42 -21.73 11.56
N ARG A 530 -18.63 -22.15 11.16
CA ARG A 530 -19.91 -21.47 11.45
C ARG A 530 -20.06 -21.19 12.94
N SER A 531 -19.62 -22.14 13.78
CA SER A 531 -19.74 -22.04 15.24
C SER A 531 -18.92 -20.89 15.84
N ASN A 532 -17.90 -20.38 15.14
CA ASN A 532 -17.04 -19.28 15.57
C ASN A 532 -17.60 -17.89 15.20
N MET A 533 -18.72 -17.81 14.48
CA MET A 533 -19.23 -16.55 13.95
C MET A 533 -20.69 -16.31 14.38
N SER A 534 -21.05 -15.05 14.56
CA SER A 534 -22.43 -14.59 14.58
C SER A 534 -22.61 -13.47 13.55
N THR A 535 -23.78 -13.44 12.91
CA THR A 535 -24.09 -12.49 11.84
C THR A 535 -25.29 -11.63 12.23
N GLU A 536 -25.18 -10.34 11.97
CA GLU A 536 -26.25 -9.35 12.08
C GLU A 536 -26.50 -8.72 10.70
N ILE A 537 -27.74 -8.72 10.25
CA ILE A 537 -28.14 -8.02 9.01
C ILE A 537 -28.58 -6.62 9.41
N LEU A 538 -27.77 -5.62 9.05
CA LEU A 538 -27.98 -4.21 9.39
C LEU A 538 -28.91 -3.53 8.38
N GLU A 539 -28.83 -3.92 7.11
CA GLU A 539 -29.66 -3.39 6.03
C GLU A 539 -29.96 -4.51 5.02
N ALA A 540 -31.23 -4.68 4.68
CA ALA A 540 -31.69 -5.63 3.67
C ALA A 540 -32.98 -5.14 3.00
N PRO A 541 -32.95 -4.78 1.70
CA PRO A 541 -34.13 -4.34 0.95
C PRO A 541 -35.21 -5.42 0.84
N THR A 542 -34.81 -6.69 0.90
CA THR A 542 -35.70 -7.86 0.92
C THR A 542 -35.21 -8.86 1.95
N SER A 543 -36.14 -9.69 2.46
CA SER A 543 -35.81 -10.77 3.38
C SER A 543 -36.45 -12.08 2.96
N PHE A 544 -35.83 -13.19 3.36
CA PHE A 544 -36.27 -14.55 3.08
C PHE A 544 -35.89 -15.50 4.22
N ASN A 545 -36.55 -16.66 4.27
CA ASN A 545 -36.20 -17.69 5.24
C ASN A 545 -34.85 -18.32 4.90
N GLY A 546 -33.89 -18.27 5.83
CA GLY A 546 -32.50 -18.70 5.60
C GLY A 546 -31.53 -17.59 5.19
N GLN A 547 -31.95 -16.32 5.24
CA GLN A 547 -31.06 -15.16 5.06
C GLN A 547 -30.13 -15.00 6.26
N GLY A 548 -28.88 -14.59 6.01
CA GLY A 548 -27.83 -14.51 7.02
C GLY A 548 -27.02 -15.80 7.12
N LEU A 549 -26.53 -16.11 8.31
CA LEU A 549 -25.65 -17.26 8.56
C LEU A 549 -26.41 -18.59 8.33
N ASP A 550 -26.00 -19.36 7.32
CA ASP A 550 -26.56 -20.67 6.99
C ASP A 550 -26.32 -21.64 8.16
N THR A 551 -27.38 -22.32 8.62
CA THR A 551 -27.32 -23.18 9.80
C THR A 551 -26.84 -24.59 9.52
N ASP A 552 -26.87 -25.00 8.25
CA ASP A 552 -26.65 -26.40 7.85
C ASP A 552 -25.24 -26.63 7.32
N LEU A 553 -24.52 -25.57 6.97
CA LEU A 553 -23.12 -25.62 6.53
C LEU A 553 -22.14 -25.61 7.73
N SER A 554 -21.05 -26.38 7.64
CA SER A 554 -20.02 -26.42 8.69
C SER A 554 -19.21 -25.13 8.76
N LYS A 555 -18.85 -24.58 7.59
CA LYS A 555 -18.18 -23.28 7.45
C LYS A 555 -19.16 -22.12 7.48
N ALA A 556 -18.71 -21.00 8.03
CA ALA A 556 -19.48 -19.78 8.13
C ALA A 556 -19.82 -19.24 6.73
N THR A 557 -21.09 -19.40 6.33
CA THR A 557 -21.59 -19.01 5.00
C THR A 557 -22.78 -18.09 5.19
N VAL A 558 -22.77 -16.93 4.53
CA VAL A 558 -23.80 -15.90 4.68
C VAL A 558 -24.58 -15.77 3.39
N ASN A 559 -25.88 -16.09 3.45
CA ASN A 559 -26.82 -15.90 2.35
C ASN A 559 -27.30 -14.44 2.34
N VAL A 560 -27.05 -13.71 1.25
CA VAL A 560 -27.34 -12.26 1.16
C VAL A 560 -28.72 -12.00 0.55
N PHE A 561 -28.96 -12.51 -0.66
CA PHE A 561 -30.25 -12.45 -1.37
C PHE A 561 -30.47 -13.73 -2.20
N LEU A 562 -31.72 -14.04 -2.58
CA LEU A 562 -32.06 -15.24 -3.37
C LEU A 562 -32.36 -14.96 -4.85
N SER A 563 -32.62 -13.72 -5.23
CA SER A 563 -33.04 -13.40 -6.61
C SER A 563 -32.56 -12.02 -7.02
N ALA A 564 -31.48 -11.96 -7.80
CA ALA A 564 -30.91 -10.76 -8.37
C ALA A 564 -31.95 -9.96 -9.19
N LEU A 565 -32.76 -10.67 -9.98
CA LEU A 565 -33.87 -10.11 -10.74
C LEU A 565 -34.89 -9.37 -9.87
N ASP A 566 -35.28 -9.98 -8.74
CA ASP A 566 -36.31 -9.41 -7.87
C ASP A 566 -35.75 -8.24 -7.07
N VAL A 567 -34.52 -8.35 -6.54
CA VAL A 567 -33.95 -7.29 -5.69
C VAL A 567 -33.50 -6.07 -6.49
N THR A 568 -33.13 -6.22 -7.76
CA THR A 568 -32.86 -5.09 -8.68
C THR A 568 -34.13 -4.54 -9.36
N GLU A 569 -35.29 -5.16 -9.14
CA GLU A 569 -36.52 -4.88 -9.90
C GLU A 569 -36.27 -4.85 -11.42
N ARG A 570 -35.61 -5.90 -11.92
CA ARG A 570 -35.16 -6.02 -13.32
C ARG A 570 -34.31 -4.81 -13.75
N ASN A 571 -33.24 -4.55 -13.01
CA ASN A 571 -32.26 -3.49 -13.26
C ASN A 571 -32.82 -2.06 -13.24
N THR A 572 -33.95 -1.83 -12.56
CA THR A 572 -34.50 -0.47 -12.37
C THR A 572 -33.98 0.22 -11.10
N LYS A 573 -33.34 -0.54 -10.20
CA LYS A 573 -32.67 -0.02 -9.00
C LYS A 573 -31.45 -0.85 -8.61
N THR A 574 -30.59 -0.26 -7.78
CA THR A 574 -29.50 -0.94 -7.07
C THR A 574 -29.97 -1.32 -5.66
N ALA A 575 -29.77 -2.58 -5.27
CA ALA A 575 -30.08 -3.05 -3.93
C ALA A 575 -28.83 -3.10 -3.05
N THR A 576 -28.87 -2.49 -1.88
CA THR A 576 -27.73 -2.43 -0.94
C THR A 576 -28.02 -3.27 0.30
N TYR A 577 -27.14 -4.21 0.62
CA TYR A 577 -27.18 -5.02 1.83
C TYR A 577 -26.00 -4.66 2.73
N LYS A 578 -26.23 -4.55 4.03
CA LYS A 578 -25.17 -4.34 5.04
C LYS A 578 -25.22 -5.44 6.08
N ILE A 579 -24.10 -6.10 6.29
CA ILE A 579 -23.98 -7.27 7.14
C ILE A 579 -22.79 -7.08 8.07
N LYS A 580 -22.97 -7.37 9.35
CA LYS A 580 -21.89 -7.41 10.32
C LYS A 580 -21.66 -8.83 10.80
N ASN A 581 -20.44 -9.33 10.65
CA ASN A 581 -20.02 -10.61 11.22
C ASN A 581 -19.10 -10.37 12.41
N THR A 582 -19.32 -11.09 13.51
CA THR A 582 -18.48 -11.01 14.71
C THR A 582 -17.91 -12.39 15.03
N PHE A 583 -16.61 -12.46 15.29
CA PHE A 583 -15.93 -13.70 15.62
C PHE A 583 -15.88 -13.91 17.14
N LYS A 584 -16.22 -15.12 17.60
CA LYS A 584 -16.11 -15.51 19.01
C LYS A 584 -14.65 -15.66 19.43
N THR A 585 -13.85 -16.27 18.56
CA THR A 585 -12.39 -16.34 18.66
C THR A 585 -11.80 -15.53 17.50
N PRO A 586 -10.99 -14.50 17.78
CA PRO A 586 -10.35 -13.70 16.75
C PRO A 586 -9.49 -14.57 15.82
N LEU A 587 -9.49 -14.26 14.52
CA LEU A 587 -8.82 -15.06 13.49
C LEU A 587 -7.63 -14.29 12.93
N SER A 588 -6.47 -14.94 12.73
CA SER A 588 -5.37 -14.33 11.98
C SER A 588 -5.86 -13.88 10.59
N HIS A 589 -5.38 -12.73 10.11
CA HIS A 589 -5.69 -12.25 8.75
C HIS A 589 -5.30 -13.27 7.67
N GLU A 590 -4.24 -14.06 7.87
CA GLU A 590 -3.83 -15.11 6.92
C GLU A 590 -4.83 -16.26 6.89
N THR A 591 -5.41 -16.62 8.04
CA THR A 591 -6.41 -17.69 8.13
C THR A 591 -7.75 -17.25 7.55
N LEU A 592 -8.20 -16.05 7.90
CA LEU A 592 -9.46 -15.50 7.39
C LEU A 592 -9.39 -15.23 5.88
N GLY A 593 -8.23 -14.79 5.38
CA GLY A 593 -8.07 -14.23 4.04
C GLY A 593 -8.63 -12.81 3.96
N ILE A 594 -8.79 -12.32 2.73
CA ILE A 594 -9.37 -11.00 2.46
C ILE A 594 -10.71 -11.12 1.70
N PRO A 595 -11.61 -10.12 1.81
CA PRO A 595 -12.76 -9.99 0.95
C PRO A 595 -12.37 -10.05 -0.54
N PRO A 596 -13.18 -10.70 -1.40
CA PRO A 596 -14.56 -11.13 -1.14
C PRO A 596 -14.71 -12.52 -0.50
N TYR A 597 -13.65 -13.07 0.11
CA TYR A 597 -13.60 -14.43 0.66
C TYR A 597 -13.89 -15.46 -0.43
N ASN A 598 -14.80 -16.41 -0.22
CA ASN A 598 -15.33 -17.31 -1.24
C ASN A 598 -16.76 -16.87 -1.64
N PRO A 599 -16.93 -15.91 -2.57
CA PRO A 599 -18.23 -15.48 -3.05
C PRO A 599 -18.79 -16.43 -4.12
N PHE A 600 -20.10 -16.58 -4.17
CA PHE A 600 -20.77 -17.40 -5.18
C PHE A 600 -22.22 -16.98 -5.42
N ILE A 601 -22.73 -17.36 -6.59
CA ILE A 601 -24.18 -17.31 -6.86
C ILE A 601 -24.82 -18.67 -6.72
N MET A 602 -26.10 -18.67 -6.30
CA MET A 602 -26.97 -19.85 -6.27
C MET A 602 -27.98 -19.72 -7.40
N VAL A 603 -27.96 -20.63 -8.38
CA VAL A 603 -28.84 -20.54 -9.56
C VAL A 603 -30.24 -21.08 -9.21
N HIS A 604 -31.28 -20.43 -9.73
CA HIS A 604 -32.71 -20.78 -9.54
C HIS A 604 -33.28 -20.61 -8.11
N ASP A 605 -32.93 -19.55 -7.39
CA ASP A 605 -33.54 -19.11 -6.11
C ASP A 605 -33.75 -20.19 -5.03
N GLU A 606 -32.85 -21.18 -4.95
CA GLU A 606 -32.98 -22.34 -4.07
C GLU A 606 -31.87 -22.47 -3.00
N LEU A 607 -32.26 -22.74 -1.76
CA LEU A 607 -31.37 -23.01 -0.61
C LEU A 607 -31.18 -24.50 -0.30
N LYS A 608 -31.67 -25.38 -1.18
CA LYS A 608 -31.71 -26.83 -0.95
C LYS A 608 -30.31 -27.46 -1.01
N GLU A 609 -30.21 -28.67 -0.47
CA GLU A 609 -29.09 -29.57 -0.73
C GLU A 609 -29.03 -29.94 -2.22
N SER A 610 -27.83 -30.19 -2.73
CA SER A 610 -27.58 -30.49 -4.15
C SER A 610 -28.09 -29.38 -5.08
N ARG A 611 -27.65 -28.15 -4.82
CA ARG A 611 -27.95 -26.95 -5.62
C ARG A 611 -26.80 -26.57 -6.55
N ILE A 612 -27.09 -25.75 -7.55
CA ILE A 612 -26.07 -25.22 -8.46
C ILE A 612 -25.44 -23.98 -7.82
N GLU A 613 -24.13 -24.04 -7.58
CA GLU A 613 -23.32 -22.93 -7.07
C GLU A 613 -22.25 -22.57 -8.09
N VAL A 614 -22.10 -21.29 -8.43
CA VAL A 614 -21.03 -20.80 -9.33
C VAL A 614 -20.06 -19.94 -8.53
N HIS A 615 -18.80 -20.37 -8.44
CA HIS A 615 -17.74 -19.70 -7.70
C HIS A 615 -16.65 -19.18 -8.63
N LEU A 616 -15.74 -18.39 -8.07
CA LEU A 616 -14.46 -18.04 -8.71
C LEU A 616 -13.62 -19.30 -9.01
N VAL A 617 -12.76 -19.22 -10.02
CA VAL A 617 -11.90 -20.32 -10.45
C VAL A 617 -11.03 -20.80 -9.27
N ASN A 618 -11.00 -22.12 -9.05
CA ASN A 618 -10.29 -22.80 -7.95
C ASN A 618 -10.82 -22.52 -6.54
N TYR A 619 -11.95 -21.85 -6.38
CA TYR A 619 -12.62 -21.75 -5.09
C TYR A 619 -13.49 -22.99 -4.84
N PRO A 620 -13.42 -23.60 -3.64
CA PRO A 620 -14.18 -24.81 -3.36
C PRO A 620 -15.69 -24.52 -3.24
N PRO A 621 -16.56 -25.43 -3.73
CA PRO A 621 -18.00 -25.38 -3.47
C PRO A 621 -18.32 -25.49 -1.98
N THR A 622 -19.55 -25.13 -1.60
CA THR A 622 -20.07 -25.50 -0.27
C THR A 622 -20.53 -26.95 -0.21
N GLU A 623 -20.85 -27.45 0.98
CA GLU A 623 -21.41 -28.80 1.18
C GLU A 623 -22.76 -29.00 0.48
N LYS A 624 -23.47 -27.91 0.14
CA LYS A 624 -24.76 -27.95 -0.54
C LYS A 624 -24.64 -28.02 -2.06
N ALA A 625 -23.45 -27.86 -2.65
CA ALA A 625 -23.27 -27.89 -4.09
C ALA A 625 -23.56 -29.29 -4.68
N ASP A 626 -24.16 -29.32 -5.87
CA ASP A 626 -24.32 -30.54 -6.64
C ASP A 626 -22.99 -30.96 -7.27
N MET A 627 -22.30 -31.86 -6.56
CA MET A 627 -21.01 -32.38 -6.98
C MET A 627 -21.06 -33.19 -8.30
N ALA A 628 -22.24 -33.61 -8.77
CA ALA A 628 -22.37 -34.38 -10.01
C ALA A 628 -22.19 -33.54 -11.29
N LEU A 629 -22.19 -32.20 -11.16
CA LEU A 629 -22.03 -31.27 -12.29
C LEU A 629 -20.56 -30.99 -12.66
N PHE A 630 -19.62 -31.23 -11.76
CA PHE A 630 -18.20 -31.05 -12.06
C PHE A 630 -17.73 -32.04 -13.12
N HIS A 631 -16.82 -31.59 -13.99
CA HIS A 631 -16.31 -32.36 -15.13
C HIS A 631 -17.41 -32.76 -16.14
N THR A 632 -18.45 -31.93 -16.27
CA THR A 632 -19.51 -32.10 -17.27
C THR A 632 -19.61 -30.86 -18.14
N GLU A 633 -20.14 -31.02 -19.36
CA GLU A 633 -20.37 -29.91 -20.30
C GLU A 633 -19.07 -29.10 -20.56
N GLU A 634 -19.00 -27.81 -20.22
CA GLU A 634 -17.79 -26.97 -20.36
C GLU A 634 -16.95 -26.86 -19.08
N ASP A 635 -17.37 -27.48 -17.97
CA ASP A 635 -16.55 -27.59 -16.77
C ASP A 635 -15.52 -28.72 -16.95
N LEU A 636 -14.24 -28.38 -16.79
CA LEU A 636 -13.10 -29.29 -16.86
C LEU A 636 -12.39 -29.43 -15.51
N SER A 637 -13.11 -29.15 -14.41
CA SER A 637 -12.58 -29.27 -13.06
C SER A 637 -12.12 -30.69 -12.77
N SER A 638 -11.07 -30.83 -11.98
CA SER A 638 -10.53 -32.10 -11.51
C SER A 638 -10.66 -32.17 -9.99
N VAL A 639 -11.87 -32.42 -9.49
CA VAL A 639 -12.18 -32.42 -8.05
C VAL A 639 -11.35 -33.51 -7.31
N PRO A 640 -10.71 -33.21 -6.15
CA PRO A 640 -10.72 -31.94 -5.41
C PRO A 640 -9.53 -31.01 -5.71
N THR A 641 -8.79 -31.24 -6.80
CA THR A 641 -7.58 -30.46 -7.14
C THR A 641 -7.88 -29.12 -7.81
N SER A 642 -8.97 -29.02 -8.56
CA SER A 642 -9.46 -27.77 -9.15
C SER A 642 -10.98 -27.76 -9.19
N TYR A 643 -11.54 -26.55 -9.24
CA TYR A 643 -12.98 -26.29 -9.23
C TYR A 643 -13.30 -25.12 -10.17
N TYR A 644 -14.45 -25.17 -10.83
CA TYR A 644 -14.96 -24.13 -11.74
C TYR A 644 -14.00 -23.75 -12.87
N VAL A 645 -13.20 -24.71 -13.33
CA VAL A 645 -12.26 -24.52 -14.45
C VAL A 645 -13.00 -24.75 -15.76
N ALA A 646 -13.16 -23.70 -16.56
CA ALA A 646 -13.81 -23.79 -17.86
C ALA A 646 -12.90 -24.38 -18.95
N ASN A 647 -13.52 -24.90 -19.99
CA ASN A 647 -12.90 -25.15 -21.28
C ASN A 647 -12.63 -23.82 -22.01
N GLY A 648 -11.36 -23.43 -22.11
CA GLY A 648 -10.93 -22.21 -22.80
C GLY A 648 -10.69 -21.00 -21.89
N ASN A 649 -10.74 -19.81 -22.47
CA ASN A 649 -10.14 -18.60 -21.88
C ASN A 649 -11.11 -17.70 -21.09
N TYR A 650 -12.33 -18.16 -20.81
CA TYR A 650 -13.34 -17.40 -20.07
C TYR A 650 -13.66 -18.07 -18.73
N PRO A 651 -13.70 -17.32 -17.62
CA PRO A 651 -14.14 -17.84 -16.35
C PRO A 651 -15.67 -17.77 -16.24
N PHE A 652 -16.26 -18.56 -15.33
CA PHE A 652 -17.66 -18.42 -14.95
C PHE A 652 -17.88 -17.32 -13.90
N ALA A 653 -16.82 -16.85 -13.24
CA ALA A 653 -16.87 -15.74 -12.32
C ALA A 653 -15.52 -15.05 -12.26
N ILE A 654 -15.52 -13.73 -12.07
CA ILE A 654 -14.30 -12.93 -11.97
C ILE A 654 -14.39 -11.93 -10.82
N HIS A 655 -13.27 -11.75 -10.11
CA HIS A 655 -13.11 -10.74 -9.06
C HIS A 655 -12.20 -9.62 -9.56
N LEU A 656 -12.74 -8.41 -9.58
CA LEU A 656 -12.06 -7.18 -10.00
C LEU A 656 -11.74 -6.34 -8.77
N SER A 657 -10.57 -6.58 -8.18
CA SER A 657 -10.15 -5.89 -6.96
C SER A 657 -9.93 -4.40 -7.20
N GLY A 658 -10.48 -3.57 -6.32
CA GLY A 658 -10.43 -2.11 -6.40
C GLY A 658 -11.33 -1.47 -7.46
N ALA A 659 -12.02 -2.26 -8.30
CA ALA A 659 -12.93 -1.74 -9.31
C ALA A 659 -14.10 -0.98 -8.68
N THR A 660 -14.48 0.15 -9.28
CA THR A 660 -15.59 1.00 -8.80
C THR A 660 -16.82 0.94 -9.71
N ASN A 661 -16.62 0.54 -10.97
CA ASN A 661 -17.64 0.30 -11.96
C ASN A 661 -17.23 -0.90 -12.82
N PHE A 662 -18.22 -1.59 -13.39
CA PHE A 662 -18.04 -2.68 -14.35
C PHE A 662 -19.37 -2.88 -15.05
N ASN A 663 -19.36 -2.95 -16.38
CA ASN A 663 -20.52 -3.29 -17.18
C ASN A 663 -20.11 -3.89 -18.52
N THR A 664 -20.99 -4.72 -19.07
CA THR A 664 -20.88 -5.26 -20.42
C THR A 664 -22.27 -5.24 -21.06
N PRO A 665 -22.37 -5.16 -22.40
CA PRO A 665 -23.64 -5.37 -23.08
C PRO A 665 -24.03 -6.85 -23.03
N GLU A 666 -25.32 -7.12 -22.84
CA GLU A 666 -25.88 -8.47 -22.93
C GLU A 666 -25.46 -9.17 -24.23
N THR A 667 -25.16 -10.46 -24.18
CA THR A 667 -24.81 -11.34 -25.32
C THR A 667 -23.46 -11.05 -26.00
N GLN A 668 -22.71 -10.07 -25.51
CA GLN A 668 -21.39 -9.73 -26.05
C GLN A 668 -20.31 -10.25 -25.11
N PRO A 669 -19.50 -11.24 -25.53
CA PRO A 669 -18.48 -11.80 -24.67
C PRO A 669 -17.50 -10.72 -24.20
N ILE A 670 -16.95 -10.90 -23.00
CA ILE A 670 -16.14 -9.89 -22.32
C ILE A 670 -14.95 -9.39 -23.14
N ASP A 671 -14.37 -10.22 -24.01
CA ASP A 671 -13.26 -9.85 -24.89
C ASP A 671 -13.64 -8.82 -25.98
N LYS A 672 -14.94 -8.65 -26.26
CA LYS A 672 -15.47 -7.60 -27.14
C LYS A 672 -15.76 -6.31 -26.40
N SER A 673 -16.05 -6.42 -25.10
CA SER A 673 -16.31 -5.27 -24.22
C SER A 673 -15.01 -4.65 -23.71
N PHE A 674 -13.97 -5.47 -23.48
CA PHE A 674 -12.67 -5.07 -22.97
C PHE A 674 -11.54 -5.59 -23.88
N GLU A 675 -10.99 -4.70 -24.72
CA GLU A 675 -10.03 -5.03 -25.78
C GLU A 675 -8.79 -5.80 -25.27
N HIS A 676 -8.32 -5.50 -24.05
CA HIS A 676 -7.12 -6.11 -23.47
C HIS A 676 -7.40 -7.30 -22.54
N PHE A 677 -8.64 -7.72 -22.36
CA PHE A 677 -8.97 -8.89 -21.54
C PHE A 677 -8.23 -10.14 -22.02
N MET A 678 -8.25 -10.41 -23.33
CA MET A 678 -7.58 -11.59 -23.88
C MET A 678 -6.06 -11.48 -23.85
N ASP A 679 -5.49 -10.28 -23.94
CA ASP A 679 -4.04 -10.09 -23.78
C ASP A 679 -3.62 -10.44 -22.36
N TRP A 680 -4.39 -10.00 -21.36
CA TRP A 680 -4.19 -10.36 -19.95
C TRP A 680 -4.33 -11.88 -19.71
N VAL A 681 -5.38 -12.51 -20.23
CA VAL A 681 -5.56 -13.98 -20.10
C VAL A 681 -4.44 -14.75 -20.79
N ASN A 682 -4.09 -14.42 -22.03
CA ASN A 682 -3.04 -15.12 -22.79
C ASN A 682 -1.63 -14.93 -22.18
N SER A 683 -1.44 -13.89 -21.37
CA SER A 683 -0.20 -13.63 -20.63
C SER A 683 -0.19 -14.23 -19.23
N ASN A 684 -1.21 -15.02 -18.84
CA ASN A 684 -1.43 -15.51 -17.48
C ASN A 684 -1.37 -14.39 -16.43
N GLY A 685 -1.98 -13.26 -16.74
CA GLY A 685 -2.10 -12.11 -15.84
C GLY A 685 -0.85 -11.24 -15.70
N THR A 686 0.14 -11.39 -16.58
CA THR A 686 1.39 -10.61 -16.50
C THR A 686 1.32 -9.26 -17.22
N ASP A 687 0.60 -9.19 -18.35
CA ASP A 687 0.37 -7.96 -19.12
C ASP A 687 -1.05 -7.43 -18.90
N TYR A 688 -1.26 -6.11 -19.04
CA TYR A 688 -2.58 -5.45 -18.93
C TYR A 688 -3.35 -5.77 -17.63
N LYS A 689 -2.65 -5.77 -16.49
CA LYS A 689 -3.23 -6.10 -15.18
C LYS A 689 -4.39 -5.20 -14.75
N ASP A 690 -4.50 -4.03 -15.36
CA ASP A 690 -5.52 -3.00 -15.17
C ASP A 690 -6.55 -2.95 -16.31
N TRP A 691 -6.68 -4.01 -17.13
CA TRP A 691 -7.56 -4.04 -18.32
C TRP A 691 -9.02 -3.62 -18.06
N TYR A 692 -9.48 -3.72 -16.81
CA TYR A 692 -10.85 -3.43 -16.35
C TYR A 692 -11.03 -2.01 -15.78
N LYS A 693 -9.98 -1.19 -15.70
CA LYS A 693 -10.00 0.13 -15.06
C LYS A 693 -10.35 1.29 -15.98
#